data_AF-A0A366K9M9-F1
#
_entry.id   AF-A0A366K9M9-F1
#
_cell.length_a   1.000
_cell.length_b   1.000
_cell.length_c   1.000
_cell.angle_alpha   90.00
_cell.angle_beta   90.00
_cell.angle_gamma   90.00
#
_symmetry.space_group_name_H-M   'P 1'
#
loop_
_entity.id
_entity.type
_entity.pdbx_description
1 polymer ?
#
loop_
_entity_poly.entity_id
_entity_poly.type
_entity_poly.pdbx_seq_one_letter_code
_entity_poly.pdbx_strand_id
1 'polypeptide(L)'
;MRNVFAIVKRDVLRLLRVPSAWIIILGLIFIPPLYAWFNVIGFWDPYGNTLNIHVAIANQDEGTNNKLMGKVNLGDQIVSQLKGNKQLGWQFVDRSEAMEQVESGRSYAAIVIPKDFSERLSGVVTGDSKRPQMEYYVNEKANAIATKVTDTGANTVDQQVNNTFVSTVSKVVSKTLNTAGDTINAASDEASRETAADLKTVQDNIGKVRSLTNDLRGQLGDIPNKTQEARQALQTTQDLQASASQGLAGTANVLGQTQDGINGFVASTSSNLDQGSALLSHASGKANLVISDLTSHLTVANGDVGAAVNKVQDLNDTNAQIIKDLEDLGLPGSADIIAKLKAQNETLGQSISNLQKLNADTGATISNTGASADSINTATQTTLTATGQARKDIISGALPQLNNGLTTLSSTSANLGAGLNSQGSLIDQTKLVLDQLDKSAAASIKSLESTDTGLRQMQDKLATLSTDLTALGSSNALGKYFGKDGKLDVAMVADFMLSPTVLDTKLVYPVASYGSGMAPLFVNLSLWVGAFMLMVIVKLEVDDDELDDPTPSERYWGRWLLLAPMAALQGLVTAIGSSMIGVQTASLPVFALTAMVASLVYLSITYALSTTFLHVGKGLCIVLVILQIPGASGLYPIEMMPAFFRNMYPFFPFTYSINALRETIGGFYGNHWLMDMGKLLIFAVLFFTLGLLGRPRLNNLNLLFARQIAESDMIVGEPVQQISHEFRLSQAISLLADRDEYRQIIERKANHFAQLYPKLKRIALVAGIVVPAILAVVFSFTTGTMLVALAVWIVWILIMIAFLMAIEMMRDNVTRQVRLGTLDDEAIRGMLYSYEKPRMKRARARSRIANGLRAGNLGEALAVATGASTSGGEAKEAASRAANGTSASSPHTDAGNVDSARTEQLPPIREDGFEALRSRIQGPPPPDSAGTYSPDTEQLPTSSGQDPAKGHSENTNQEQGGEQA
;
A
#
# COMPACT_ATOMS: atom_id res chain seq x y z
N MET A 1 22.60 -40.98 14.56
CA MET A 1 23.23 -40.10 15.59
C MET A 1 24.74 -40.34 15.75
N ARG A 2 25.25 -41.58 15.75
CA ARG A 2 26.70 -41.84 15.82
C ARG A 2 27.49 -41.07 14.75
N ASN A 3 27.01 -41.11 13.51
CA ASN A 3 27.59 -40.38 12.39
C ASN A 3 27.53 -38.85 12.56
N VAL A 4 26.46 -38.32 13.18
CA VAL A 4 26.32 -36.88 13.46
C VAL A 4 27.45 -36.39 14.36
N PHE A 5 27.68 -37.07 15.48
CA PHE A 5 28.76 -36.69 16.40
C PHE A 5 30.15 -36.95 15.82
N ALA A 6 30.31 -37.99 14.99
CA ALA A 6 31.56 -38.24 14.28
C ALA A 6 31.90 -37.09 13.31
N ILE A 7 30.92 -36.59 12.55
CA ILE A 7 31.07 -35.42 11.66
C ILE A 7 31.52 -34.19 12.47
N VAL A 8 30.80 -33.87 13.55
CA VAL A 8 31.12 -32.69 14.39
C VAL A 8 32.52 -32.82 14.97
N LYS A 9 32.84 -33.96 15.58
CA LYS A 9 34.16 -34.19 16.19
C LYS A 9 35.28 -34.06 15.16
N ARG A 10 35.13 -34.68 13.99
CA ARG A 10 36.12 -34.62 12.90
C ARG A 10 36.32 -33.17 12.44
N ASP A 11 35.25 -32.47 12.16
CA ASP A 11 35.32 -31.12 11.60
C ASP A 11 35.88 -30.12 12.63
N VAL A 12 35.54 -30.26 13.92
CA VAL A 12 36.17 -29.50 15.01
C VAL A 12 37.67 -29.77 15.10
N LEU A 13 38.09 -31.04 15.02
CA LEU A 13 39.52 -31.39 15.03
C LEU A 13 40.26 -30.84 13.81
N ARG A 14 39.63 -30.83 12.63
CA ARG A 14 40.19 -30.21 11.41
C ARG A 14 40.37 -28.70 11.61
N LEU A 15 39.38 -28.01 12.18
CA LEU A 15 39.48 -26.58 12.51
C LEU A 15 40.60 -26.31 13.53
N LEU A 16 40.71 -27.13 14.59
CA LEU A 16 41.77 -27.02 15.61
C LEU A 16 43.18 -27.18 15.02
N ARG A 17 43.35 -27.98 13.97
CA ARG A 17 44.66 -28.22 13.32
C ARG A 17 45.11 -27.10 12.38
N VAL A 18 44.21 -26.21 11.93
CA VAL A 18 44.51 -25.17 10.94
C VAL A 18 44.47 -23.78 11.62
N PRO A 19 45.61 -23.19 12.00
CA PRO A 19 45.65 -21.91 12.73
C PRO A 19 44.95 -20.75 12.01
N SER A 20 45.06 -20.67 10.67
CA SER A 20 44.39 -19.63 9.88
C SER A 20 42.86 -19.72 9.93
N ALA A 21 42.29 -20.91 10.13
CA ALA A 21 40.85 -21.08 10.28
C ALA A 21 40.33 -20.41 11.56
N TRP A 22 41.14 -20.32 12.62
CA TRP A 22 40.75 -19.62 13.86
C TRP A 22 40.60 -18.12 13.67
N ILE A 23 41.45 -17.50 12.85
CA ILE A 23 41.33 -16.07 12.52
C ILE A 23 40.00 -15.82 11.78
N ILE A 24 39.64 -16.70 10.84
CA ILE A 24 38.37 -16.61 10.11
C ILE A 24 37.19 -16.83 11.06
N ILE A 25 37.24 -17.83 11.96
CA ILE A 25 36.19 -18.09 12.95
C ILE A 25 36.01 -16.89 13.89
N LEU A 26 37.11 -16.31 14.39
CA LEU A 26 37.05 -15.10 15.21
C LEU A 26 36.44 -13.93 14.42
N GLY A 27 36.87 -13.73 13.17
CA GLY A 27 36.25 -12.73 12.29
C GLY A 27 34.75 -12.96 12.12
N LEU A 28 34.33 -14.19 11.87
CA LEU A 28 32.92 -14.56 11.76
C LEU A 28 32.14 -14.30 13.06
N ILE A 29 32.76 -14.51 14.22
CA ILE A 29 32.11 -14.28 15.53
C ILE A 29 32.02 -12.78 15.86
N PHE A 30 33.05 -11.98 15.56
CA PHE A 30 33.17 -10.59 16.04
C PHE A 30 32.80 -9.52 15.02
N ILE A 31 32.94 -9.75 13.71
CA ILE A 31 32.60 -8.75 12.68
C ILE A 31 31.10 -8.39 12.68
N PRO A 32 30.16 -9.35 12.72
CA PRO A 32 28.75 -8.98 12.78
C PRO A 32 28.38 -8.14 14.03
N PRO A 33 28.79 -8.51 15.26
CA PRO A 33 28.53 -7.70 16.45
C PRO A 33 28.99 -6.24 16.33
N LEU A 34 30.14 -5.98 15.69
CA LEU A 34 30.63 -4.61 15.47
C LEU A 34 29.59 -3.73 14.77
N TYR A 35 28.85 -4.27 13.80
CA TYR A 35 27.77 -3.53 13.14
C TYR A 35 26.72 -3.05 14.15
N ALA A 36 26.27 -3.91 15.05
CA ALA A 36 25.29 -3.52 16.06
C ALA A 36 25.86 -2.43 16.97
N TRP A 37 27.10 -2.59 17.42
CA TRP A 37 27.76 -1.68 18.33
C TRP A 37 27.95 -0.28 17.75
N PHE A 38 28.52 -0.17 16.55
CA PHE A 38 28.71 1.12 15.88
C PHE A 38 27.39 1.84 15.62
N ASN A 39 26.35 1.12 15.21
CA ASN A 39 25.05 1.73 14.96
C ASN A 39 24.36 2.14 16.27
N VAL A 40 24.40 1.33 17.32
CA VAL A 40 23.84 1.72 18.63
C VAL A 40 24.54 2.96 19.19
N ILE A 41 25.86 3.07 19.05
CA ILE A 41 26.61 4.27 19.45
C ILE A 41 26.23 5.47 18.58
N GLY A 42 26.15 5.29 17.26
CA GLY A 42 25.76 6.35 16.33
C GLY A 42 24.36 6.91 16.60
N PHE A 43 23.45 6.07 17.09
CA PHE A 43 22.10 6.44 17.51
C PHE A 43 21.96 6.61 19.02
N TRP A 44 23.05 6.78 19.79
CA TRP A 44 22.98 6.79 21.24
C TRP A 44 22.09 7.90 21.78
N ASP A 45 22.34 9.12 21.31
CA ASP A 45 21.60 10.32 21.66
C ASP A 45 21.58 11.32 20.48
N PRO A 46 20.75 11.10 19.45
CA PRO A 46 20.62 12.03 18.34
C PRO A 46 20.03 13.38 18.78
N TYR A 47 19.44 13.47 19.96
CA TYR A 47 18.77 14.66 20.48
C TYR A 47 19.64 15.48 21.45
N GLY A 48 20.74 14.92 21.97
CA GLY A 48 21.67 15.65 22.86
C GLY A 48 22.44 16.79 22.19
N ASN A 49 22.47 16.83 20.85
CA ASN A 49 23.19 17.83 20.05
C ASN A 49 22.25 18.76 19.26
N THR A 50 21.03 18.97 19.74
CA THR A 50 20.01 19.81 19.10
C THR A 50 20.39 21.30 19.00
N LEU A 51 21.43 21.75 19.71
CA LEU A 51 22.03 23.08 19.52
C LEU A 51 22.52 23.34 18.09
N ASN A 52 22.85 22.28 17.34
CA ASN A 52 23.25 22.39 15.93
C ASN A 52 22.05 22.53 14.97
N ILE A 53 20.82 22.44 15.49
CA ILE A 53 19.59 22.70 14.72
C ILE A 53 19.26 24.17 14.92
N HIS A 54 19.64 24.98 13.93
CA HIS A 54 19.43 26.41 13.97
C HIS A 54 17.97 26.77 13.64
N VAL A 55 17.39 27.61 14.49
CA VAL A 55 16.04 28.18 14.32
C VAL A 55 16.14 29.69 14.39
N ALA A 56 15.80 30.36 13.30
CA ALA A 56 15.82 31.82 13.22
C ALA A 56 14.59 32.42 13.94
N ILE A 57 14.79 33.45 14.75
CA ILE A 57 13.75 34.19 15.45
C ILE A 57 13.84 35.64 14.98
N ALA A 58 12.78 36.11 14.31
CA ALA A 58 12.65 37.50 13.90
C ALA A 58 11.57 38.19 14.74
N ASN A 59 11.97 39.11 15.62
CA ASN A 59 11.04 39.90 16.42
C ASN A 59 10.70 41.22 15.72
N GLN A 60 9.43 41.42 15.36
CA GLN A 60 8.92 42.68 14.81
C GLN A 60 8.03 43.44 15.80
N ASP A 61 7.78 42.90 17.00
CA ASP A 61 6.85 43.44 18.00
C ASP A 61 7.23 44.86 18.46
N GLU A 62 6.34 45.83 18.27
CA GLU A 62 6.57 47.23 18.63
C GLU A 62 6.24 47.51 20.11
N GLY A 63 5.64 46.53 20.81
CA GLY A 63 5.21 46.66 22.21
C GLY A 63 3.86 47.39 22.33
N THR A 64 3.33 47.48 23.56
CA THR A 64 2.06 48.16 23.84
C THR A 64 2.10 48.94 25.16
N ASN A 65 1.12 49.83 25.36
CA ASN A 65 0.93 50.59 26.60
C ASN A 65 -0.50 50.44 27.09
N ASN A 66 -0.70 49.70 28.19
CA ASN A 66 -2.03 49.35 28.72
C ASN A 66 -2.23 49.96 30.13
N LYS A 67 -3.45 50.43 30.44
CA LYS A 67 -3.77 51.06 31.75
C LYS A 67 -3.57 50.12 32.96
N LEU A 68 -3.71 48.81 32.78
CA LEU A 68 -3.54 47.80 33.84
C LEU A 68 -2.10 47.28 33.95
N MET A 69 -1.34 47.27 32.85
CA MET A 69 -0.02 46.62 32.75
C MET A 69 1.15 47.59 32.54
N GLY A 70 0.87 48.86 32.23
CA GLY A 70 1.86 49.85 31.83
C GLY A 70 2.43 49.61 30.42
N LYS A 71 3.59 50.21 30.13
CA LYS A 71 4.35 49.96 28.90
C LYS A 71 4.99 48.57 28.97
N VAL A 72 4.57 47.65 28.10
CA VAL A 72 5.06 46.27 28.03
C VAL A 72 5.42 45.89 26.60
N ASN A 73 6.59 45.26 26.43
CA ASN A 73 6.97 44.58 25.19
C ASN A 73 7.15 43.09 25.52
N LEU A 74 6.25 42.26 25.03
CA LEU A 74 6.19 40.83 25.28
C LEU A 74 7.07 40.06 24.29
N GLY A 75 7.21 40.52 23.04
CA GLY A 75 8.15 39.97 22.07
C GLY A 75 9.59 40.01 22.55
N ASP A 76 10.03 41.14 23.12
CA ASP A 76 11.38 41.28 23.69
C ASP A 76 11.61 40.36 24.91
N GLN A 77 10.56 40.14 25.72
CA GLN A 77 10.62 39.22 26.86
C GLN A 77 10.76 37.77 26.40
N ILE A 78 10.01 37.37 25.36
CA ILE A 78 10.12 36.05 24.74
C ILE A 78 11.52 35.85 24.15
N VAL A 79 12.04 36.83 23.39
CA VAL A 79 13.40 36.79 22.84
C VAL A 79 14.44 36.66 23.96
N SER A 80 14.28 37.38 25.07
CA SER A 80 15.19 37.29 26.22
C SER A 80 15.20 35.90 26.86
N GLN A 81 14.03 35.28 27.02
CA GLN A 81 13.93 33.93 27.57
C GLN A 81 14.46 32.86 26.60
N LEU A 82 14.22 33.01 25.29
CA LEU A 82 14.76 32.12 24.26
C LEU A 82 16.29 32.18 24.19
N LYS A 83 16.91 33.34 24.42
CA LYS A 83 18.38 33.45 24.53
C LYS A 83 18.96 32.61 25.68
N GLY A 84 18.19 32.48 26.76
CA GLY A 84 18.50 31.63 27.91
C GLY A 84 18.24 30.14 27.67
N ASN A 85 17.34 29.79 26.74
CA ASN A 85 17.04 28.40 26.39
C ASN A 85 18.16 27.80 25.53
N LYS A 86 18.74 26.67 25.97
CA LYS A 86 19.82 25.95 25.26
C LYS A 86 19.38 24.63 24.64
N GLN A 87 18.07 24.45 24.43
CA GLN A 87 17.54 23.22 23.80
C GLN A 87 17.73 23.23 22.28
N LEU A 88 17.75 24.41 21.64
CA LEU A 88 17.93 24.56 20.20
C LEU A 88 18.92 25.69 19.88
N GLY A 89 19.45 25.69 18.65
CA GLY A 89 20.37 26.69 18.15
C GLY A 89 19.68 28.00 17.75
N TRP A 90 19.06 28.70 18.70
CA TRP A 90 18.32 29.95 18.42
C TRP A 90 19.22 31.03 17.78
N GLN A 91 18.83 31.50 16.60
CA GLN A 91 19.49 32.60 15.89
C GLN A 91 18.55 33.81 15.87
N PHE A 92 18.98 34.96 16.37
CA PHE A 92 18.14 36.15 16.44
C PHE A 92 18.55 37.11 15.32
N VAL A 93 17.72 37.22 14.29
CA VAL A 93 18.03 37.94 13.05
C VAL A 93 16.82 38.76 12.60
N ASP A 94 16.98 39.61 11.59
CA ASP A 94 15.84 40.32 11.01
C ASP A 94 14.95 39.38 10.16
N ARG A 95 13.77 39.86 9.75
CA ARG A 95 12.82 39.03 8.99
C ARG A 95 13.39 38.58 7.65
N SER A 96 14.09 39.46 6.93
CA SER A 96 14.68 39.15 5.63
C SER A 96 15.73 38.06 5.73
N GLU A 97 16.64 38.20 6.70
CA GLU A 97 17.70 37.24 6.98
C GLU A 97 17.13 35.92 7.52
N ALA A 98 16.09 35.95 8.36
CA ALA A 98 15.40 34.74 8.83
C ALA A 98 14.85 33.93 7.65
N MET A 99 14.19 34.59 6.69
CA MET A 99 13.66 33.94 5.49
C MET A 99 14.78 33.42 4.59
N GLU A 100 15.82 34.22 4.35
CA GLU A 100 16.98 33.80 3.57
C GLU A 100 17.68 32.58 4.19
N GLN A 101 17.83 32.55 5.51
CA GLN A 101 18.45 31.41 6.21
C GLN A 101 17.62 30.13 6.09
N VAL A 102 16.29 30.23 6.14
CA VAL A 102 15.40 29.07 5.95
C VAL A 102 15.45 28.59 4.51
N GLU A 103 15.35 29.49 3.53
CA GLU A 103 15.42 29.15 2.11
C GLU A 103 16.79 28.56 1.72
N SER A 104 17.88 29.12 2.25
CA SER A 104 19.24 28.64 1.99
C SER A 104 19.61 27.36 2.76
N GLY A 105 18.78 26.94 3.72
CA GLY A 105 19.06 25.81 4.62
C GLY A 105 20.13 26.09 5.69
N ARG A 106 20.48 27.36 5.94
CA ARG A 106 21.35 27.75 7.08
C ARG A 106 20.61 27.62 8.41
N SER A 107 19.29 27.84 8.39
CA SER A 107 18.36 27.56 9.48
C SER A 107 17.31 26.56 9.00
N TYR A 108 16.89 25.65 9.88
CA TYR A 108 15.88 24.63 9.56
C TYR A 108 14.46 25.19 9.64
N ALA A 109 14.26 26.23 10.46
CA ALA A 109 12.99 26.92 10.61
C ALA A 109 13.20 28.40 11.00
N ALA A 110 12.18 29.22 10.78
CA ALA A 110 12.09 30.59 11.26
C ALA A 110 10.75 30.83 11.97
N ILE A 111 10.78 31.59 13.07
CA ILE A 111 9.60 32.07 13.78
C ILE A 111 9.61 33.60 13.71
N VAL A 112 8.54 34.18 13.19
CA VAL A 112 8.36 35.64 13.10
C VAL A 112 7.30 36.08 14.10
N ILE A 113 7.71 36.92 15.04
CA ILE A 113 6.81 37.60 15.99
C ILE A 113 6.31 38.87 15.30
N PRO A 114 5.00 39.04 15.04
CA PRO A 114 4.48 40.18 14.29
C PRO A 114 4.49 41.47 15.11
N LYS A 115 4.29 42.61 14.42
CA LYS A 115 4.35 43.96 15.00
C LYS A 115 3.34 44.24 16.10
N ASP A 116 2.16 43.63 16.01
CA ASP A 116 1.02 43.83 16.90
C ASP A 116 0.90 42.75 17.98
N PHE A 117 1.95 41.95 18.18
CA PHE A 117 1.95 40.82 19.09
C PHE A 117 1.63 41.24 20.54
N SER A 118 2.35 42.22 21.09
CA SER A 118 2.10 42.74 22.44
C SER A 118 0.72 43.37 22.59
N GLU A 119 0.27 44.12 21.57
CA GLU A 119 -1.03 44.78 21.57
C GLU A 119 -2.17 43.77 21.69
N ARG A 120 -2.20 42.77 20.80
CA ARG A 120 -3.23 41.72 20.79
C ARG A 120 -3.22 40.89 22.07
N LEU A 121 -2.04 40.52 22.56
CA LEU A 121 -1.93 39.72 23.78
C LEU A 121 -2.41 40.50 25.03
N SER A 122 -2.18 41.81 25.08
CA SER A 122 -2.75 42.68 26.13
C SER A 122 -4.27 42.89 25.99
N GLY A 123 -4.78 42.85 24.76
CA GLY A 123 -6.21 42.87 24.45
C GLY A 123 -6.97 41.72 25.10
N VAL A 124 -6.39 40.52 25.11
CA VAL A 124 -7.01 39.31 25.72
C VAL A 124 -7.28 39.49 27.22
N VAL A 125 -6.41 40.18 27.95
CA VAL A 125 -6.58 40.48 29.40
C VAL A 125 -7.66 41.53 29.63
N THR A 126 -7.91 42.38 28.64
CA THR A 126 -8.84 43.53 28.73
C THR A 126 -10.18 43.29 28.04
N GLY A 127 -10.42 42.09 27.50
CA GLY A 127 -11.70 41.67 26.92
C GLY A 127 -11.79 41.80 25.39
N ASP A 128 -10.68 42.08 24.69
CA ASP A 128 -10.62 42.02 23.22
C ASP A 128 -10.50 40.56 22.74
N SER A 129 -11.21 40.23 21.66
CA SER A 129 -11.41 38.86 21.16
C SER A 129 -10.31 38.39 20.18
N LYS A 130 -9.37 39.26 19.79
CA LYS A 130 -8.33 38.92 18.79
C LYS A 130 -7.07 38.35 19.45
N ARG A 131 -6.79 37.07 19.20
CA ARG A 131 -5.57 36.39 19.67
C ARG A 131 -4.35 36.76 18.81
N PRO A 132 -3.15 36.86 19.40
CA PRO A 132 -1.91 36.99 18.62
C PRO A 132 -1.60 35.69 17.86
N GLN A 133 -0.99 35.81 16.67
CA GLN A 133 -0.55 34.69 15.85
C GLN A 133 0.93 34.91 15.49
N MET A 134 1.78 33.90 15.64
CA MET A 134 3.16 33.93 15.15
C MET A 134 3.26 33.20 13.81
N GLU A 135 4.14 33.65 12.93
CA GLU A 135 4.38 32.96 11.66
C GLU A 135 5.50 31.93 11.85
N TYR A 136 5.28 30.69 11.41
CA TYR A 136 6.27 29.62 11.44
C TYR A 136 6.60 29.16 10.03
N TYR A 137 7.88 29.22 9.67
CA TYR A 137 8.41 28.79 8.39
C TYR A 137 9.38 27.64 8.62
N VAL A 138 9.28 26.56 7.85
CA VAL A 138 10.12 25.37 8.02
C VAL A 138 10.63 24.88 6.68
N ASN A 139 11.91 24.51 6.63
CA ASN A 139 12.52 23.94 5.43
C ASN A 139 12.48 22.41 5.51
N GLU A 140 11.39 21.83 5.02
CA GLU A 140 11.21 20.36 4.99
C GLU A 140 12.19 19.64 4.07
N LYS A 141 12.78 20.35 3.09
CA LYS A 141 13.76 19.80 2.15
C LYS A 141 15.10 19.50 2.84
N ALA A 142 15.49 20.28 3.85
CA ALA A 142 16.81 20.16 4.47
C ALA A 142 16.98 18.80 5.18
N ASN A 143 15.99 18.38 5.98
CA ASN A 143 15.99 17.08 6.64
C ASN A 143 14.60 16.74 7.23
N ALA A 144 14.07 15.55 6.95
CA ALA A 144 12.73 15.13 7.39
C ALA A 144 12.59 14.90 8.92
N ILE A 145 13.69 14.69 9.64
CA ILE A 145 13.69 14.57 11.11
C ILE A 145 13.84 15.95 11.75
N ALA A 146 14.65 16.84 11.15
CA ALA A 146 14.85 18.18 11.68
C ALA A 146 13.53 18.97 11.76
N THR A 147 12.61 18.79 10.81
CA THR A 147 11.27 19.41 10.86
C THR A 147 10.51 19.04 12.13
N LYS A 148 10.54 17.77 12.54
CA LYS A 148 9.86 17.30 13.77
C LYS A 148 10.54 17.82 15.03
N VAL A 149 11.86 17.99 14.98
CA VAL A 149 12.60 18.61 16.08
C VAL A 149 12.28 20.12 16.15
N THR A 150 12.20 20.82 15.02
CA THR A 150 11.84 22.23 14.99
C THR A 150 10.36 22.48 15.30
N ASP A 151 9.46 21.53 15.00
CA ASP A 151 8.06 21.53 15.45
C ASP A 151 8.01 21.54 16.99
N THR A 152 8.85 20.72 17.63
CA THR A 152 9.01 20.72 19.08
C THR A 152 9.58 22.04 19.58
N GLY A 153 10.49 22.65 18.82
CA GLY A 153 10.99 24.01 19.08
C GLY A 153 9.88 25.07 19.05
N ALA A 154 8.98 25.02 18.07
CA ALA A 154 7.82 25.92 18.00
C ALA A 154 6.91 25.75 19.23
N ASN A 155 6.69 24.52 19.68
CA ASN A 155 5.95 24.25 20.93
C ASN A 155 6.67 24.83 22.16
N THR A 156 8.01 24.80 22.22
CA THR A 156 8.78 25.47 23.29
C THR A 156 8.57 26.98 23.26
N VAL A 157 8.52 27.61 22.09
CA VAL A 157 8.19 29.04 21.97
C VAL A 157 6.76 29.32 22.46
N ASP A 158 5.79 28.49 22.10
CA ASP A 158 4.40 28.61 22.57
C ASP A 158 4.28 28.48 24.09
N GLN A 159 4.99 27.51 24.70
CA GLN A 159 5.10 27.39 26.15
C GLN A 159 5.72 28.64 26.79
N GLN A 160 6.76 29.20 26.17
CA GLN A 160 7.44 30.38 26.69
C GLN A 160 6.56 31.64 26.61
N VAL A 161 5.76 31.77 25.55
CA VAL A 161 4.71 32.80 25.41
C VAL A 161 3.69 32.66 26.54
N ASN A 162 3.18 31.45 26.78
CA ASN A 162 2.20 31.20 27.83
C ASN A 162 2.75 31.49 29.24
N ASN A 163 3.99 31.07 29.51
CA ASN A 163 4.67 31.33 30.78
C ASN A 163 4.86 32.83 31.03
N THR A 164 5.26 33.58 30.00
CA THR A 164 5.41 35.04 30.08
C THR A 164 4.08 35.73 30.33
N PHE A 165 3.03 35.29 29.65
CA PHE A 165 1.69 35.80 29.84
C PHE A 165 1.18 35.57 31.27
N VAL A 166 1.21 34.33 31.76
CA VAL A 166 0.75 33.97 33.11
C VAL A 166 1.56 34.66 34.21
N SER A 167 2.89 34.74 34.05
CA SER A 167 3.76 35.47 34.99
C SER A 167 3.39 36.95 35.07
N THR A 168 3.13 37.58 33.92
CA THR A 168 2.76 38.99 33.87
C THR A 168 1.39 39.23 34.51
N VAL A 169 0.40 38.36 34.27
CA VAL A 169 -0.94 38.44 34.90
C VAL A 169 -0.87 38.20 36.41
N SER A 170 -0.11 37.21 36.86
CA SER A 170 0.03 36.86 38.30
C SER A 170 0.66 38.00 39.10
N LYS A 171 1.67 38.67 38.53
CA LYS A 171 2.31 39.85 39.13
C LYS A 171 1.32 41.01 39.35
N VAL A 172 0.36 41.18 38.45
CA VAL A 172 -0.71 42.18 38.58
C VAL A 172 -1.68 41.81 39.69
N VAL A 173 -2.10 40.54 39.79
CA VAL A 173 -3.05 40.05 40.81
C VAL A 173 -2.46 40.06 42.23
N SER A 174 -1.22 39.58 42.42
CA SER A 174 -0.59 39.53 43.75
C SER A 174 -0.29 40.91 44.34
N LYS A 175 0.01 41.89 43.49
CA LYS A 175 0.19 43.29 43.92
C LYS A 175 -1.13 43.86 44.48
N THR A 176 -2.26 43.47 43.92
CA THR A 176 -3.59 43.86 44.42
C THR A 176 -3.92 43.16 45.74
N LEU A 177 -3.59 41.87 45.93
CA LEU A 177 -3.90 41.09 47.14
C LEU A 177 -3.03 41.42 48.36
N ASN A 178 -1.72 41.63 48.20
CA ASN A 178 -0.84 42.00 49.32
C ASN A 178 -1.17 43.38 49.90
N THR A 179 -1.80 44.26 49.11
CA THR A 179 -2.33 45.55 49.62
C THR A 179 -3.51 45.35 50.59
N ALA A 180 -4.19 44.20 50.57
CA ALA A 180 -5.30 43.88 51.48
C ALA A 180 -4.86 43.13 52.77
N GLY A 181 -3.71 42.44 52.76
CA GLY A 181 -3.22 41.55 53.83
C GLY A 181 -2.58 42.22 55.05
N ASP A 182 -2.20 43.50 54.96
CA ASP A 182 -1.59 44.26 56.09
C ASP A 182 -2.58 44.49 57.27
N THR A 183 -3.84 44.08 57.14
CA THR A 183 -4.94 44.37 58.09
C THR A 183 -5.19 43.27 59.15
N ILE A 184 -4.47 42.13 59.15
CA ILE A 184 -4.93 40.87 59.80
C ILE A 184 -4.10 40.32 61.01
N ASN A 185 -2.93 40.85 61.38
CA ASN A 185 -1.99 40.20 62.32
C ASN A 185 -2.20 40.42 63.86
N ALA A 186 -3.42 40.42 64.44
CA ALA A 186 -3.62 40.82 65.84
C ALA A 186 -4.56 39.98 66.74
N ALA A 187 -4.56 38.64 66.74
CA ALA A 187 -5.22 37.88 67.83
C ALA A 187 -4.82 36.39 67.95
N SER A 188 -4.00 36.02 68.95
CA SER A 188 -3.60 34.62 69.21
C SER A 188 -4.56 33.83 70.12
N ASP A 189 -5.47 34.48 70.84
CA ASP A 189 -6.54 33.81 71.63
C ASP A 189 -7.89 33.78 70.89
N GLU A 190 -8.13 34.75 69.98
CA GLU A 190 -9.21 34.66 69.00
C GLU A 190 -8.91 33.56 67.99
N ALA A 191 -7.65 33.42 67.53
CA ALA A 191 -7.26 32.41 66.54
C ALA A 191 -7.68 30.97 66.89
N SER A 192 -7.73 30.56 68.15
CA SER A 192 -8.21 29.19 68.49
C SER A 192 -9.75 29.08 68.45
N ARG A 193 -10.48 30.15 68.79
CA ARG A 193 -11.95 30.23 68.66
C ARG A 193 -12.37 30.44 67.21
N GLU A 194 -11.62 31.24 66.48
CA GLU A 194 -11.73 31.50 65.05
C GLU A 194 -11.37 30.25 64.27
N THR A 195 -10.30 29.52 64.62
CA THR A 195 -9.98 28.23 63.96
C THR A 195 -11.04 27.16 64.26
N ALA A 196 -11.66 27.15 65.45
CA ALA A 196 -12.81 26.28 65.73
C ALA A 196 -14.07 26.70 64.96
N ALA A 197 -14.30 28.02 64.82
CA ALA A 197 -15.35 28.57 63.97
C ALA A 197 -15.08 28.33 62.47
N ASP A 198 -13.82 28.31 62.06
CA ASP A 198 -13.35 28.00 60.71
C ASP A 198 -13.49 26.51 60.45
N LEU A 199 -13.15 25.64 61.41
CA LEU A 199 -13.41 24.20 61.30
C LEU A 199 -14.90 23.92 61.18
N LYS A 200 -15.73 24.65 61.94
CA LYS A 200 -17.19 24.59 61.80
C LYS A 200 -17.65 25.11 60.43
N THR A 201 -17.06 26.20 59.95
CA THR A 201 -17.33 26.74 58.61
C THR A 201 -16.92 25.75 57.51
N VAL A 202 -15.79 25.06 57.69
CA VAL A 202 -15.31 24.00 56.80
C VAL A 202 -16.25 22.79 56.85
N GLN A 203 -16.76 22.41 58.03
CA GLN A 203 -17.79 21.36 58.15
C GLN A 203 -19.10 21.77 57.46
N ASP A 204 -19.56 23.00 57.67
CA ASP A 204 -20.77 23.52 57.04
C ASP A 204 -20.57 23.59 55.51
N ASN A 205 -19.38 23.97 55.04
CA ASN A 205 -19.02 23.96 53.62
C ASN A 205 -18.90 22.54 53.06
N ILE A 206 -18.37 21.57 53.80
CA ILE A 206 -18.41 20.15 53.41
C ILE A 206 -19.87 19.68 53.33
N GLY A 207 -20.72 20.08 54.27
CA GLY A 207 -22.16 19.84 54.20
C GLY A 207 -22.79 20.41 52.92
N LYS A 208 -22.44 21.65 52.55
CA LYS A 208 -22.87 22.25 51.28
C LYS A 208 -22.34 21.50 50.07
N VAL A 209 -21.06 21.09 50.06
CA VAL A 209 -20.46 20.30 48.97
C VAL A 209 -21.14 18.95 48.84
N ARG A 210 -21.51 18.30 49.96
CA ARG A 210 -22.30 17.06 49.95
C ARG A 210 -23.71 17.28 49.42
N SER A 211 -24.36 18.38 49.76
CA SER A 211 -25.65 18.77 49.16
C SER A 211 -25.52 18.95 47.65
N LEU A 212 -24.52 19.73 47.20
CA LEU A 212 -24.24 19.92 45.77
C LEU A 212 -23.89 18.61 45.06
N THR A 213 -23.18 17.70 45.72
CA THR A 213 -22.86 16.36 45.22
C THR A 213 -24.14 15.53 45.03
N ASN A 214 -25.10 15.63 45.96
CA ASN A 214 -26.40 14.98 45.84
C ASN A 214 -27.28 15.61 44.76
N ASP A 215 -27.28 16.93 44.64
CA ASP A 215 -28.02 17.65 43.60
C ASP A 215 -27.46 17.29 42.21
N LEU A 216 -26.13 17.28 42.06
CA LEU A 216 -25.46 16.87 40.82
C LEU A 216 -25.75 15.39 40.50
N ARG A 217 -25.77 14.51 41.51
CA ARG A 217 -26.17 13.11 41.32
C ARG A 217 -27.62 13.00 40.84
N GLY A 218 -28.52 13.81 41.39
CA GLY A 218 -29.91 13.89 40.93
C GLY A 218 -30.02 14.35 39.47
N GLN A 219 -29.26 15.39 39.09
CA GLN A 219 -29.21 15.88 37.71
C GLN A 219 -28.63 14.84 36.74
N LEU A 220 -27.57 14.14 37.13
CA LEU A 220 -26.99 13.05 36.34
C LEU A 220 -27.94 11.85 36.24
N GLY A 221 -28.74 11.60 37.27
CA GLY A 221 -29.77 10.54 37.28
C GLY A 221 -30.90 10.77 36.28
N ASP A 222 -31.09 12.02 35.83
CA ASP A 222 -32.10 12.39 34.84
C ASP A 222 -31.57 12.35 33.39
N ILE A 223 -30.25 12.20 33.20
CA ILE A 223 -29.64 12.06 31.86
C ILE A 223 -30.24 10.90 31.05
N PRO A 224 -30.43 9.68 31.61
CA PRO A 224 -31.04 8.57 30.87
C PRO A 224 -32.44 8.87 30.31
N ASN A 225 -33.25 9.67 31.00
CA ASN A 225 -34.56 10.07 30.50
C ASN A 225 -34.42 11.01 29.30
N LYS A 226 -33.51 12.00 29.39
CA LYS A 226 -33.24 12.96 28.30
C LYS A 226 -32.59 12.31 27.08
N THR A 227 -31.69 11.35 27.28
CA THR A 227 -31.11 10.58 26.18
C THR A 227 -32.15 9.65 25.55
N GLN A 228 -33.10 9.11 26.31
CA GLN A 228 -34.23 8.36 25.77
C GLN A 228 -35.14 9.23 24.87
N GLU A 229 -35.50 10.44 25.30
CA GLU A 229 -36.24 11.40 24.48
C GLU A 229 -35.48 11.74 23.19
N ALA A 230 -34.17 11.98 23.27
CA ALA A 230 -33.32 12.21 22.11
C ALA A 230 -33.30 11.01 21.15
N ARG A 231 -33.24 9.76 21.67
CA ARG A 231 -33.34 8.55 20.85
C ARG A 231 -34.67 8.42 20.13
N GLN A 232 -35.79 8.81 20.76
CA GLN A 232 -37.11 8.80 20.12
C GLN A 232 -37.19 9.82 18.98
N ALA A 233 -36.62 11.02 19.18
CA ALA A 233 -36.53 12.04 18.12
C ALA A 233 -35.64 11.57 16.95
N LEU A 234 -34.52 10.92 17.26
CA LEU A 234 -33.63 10.31 16.26
C LEU A 234 -34.32 9.17 15.51
N GLN A 235 -35.13 8.35 16.18
CA GLN A 235 -35.91 7.29 15.53
C GLN A 235 -36.95 7.87 14.57
N THR A 236 -37.68 8.90 14.99
CA THR A 236 -38.63 9.62 14.12
C THR A 236 -37.93 10.21 12.89
N THR A 237 -36.72 10.75 13.08
CA THR A 237 -35.89 11.28 11.99
C THR A 237 -35.44 10.17 11.04
N GLN A 238 -35.11 8.99 11.56
CA GLN A 238 -34.73 7.82 10.77
C GLN A 238 -35.91 7.29 9.93
N ASP A 239 -37.12 7.26 10.49
CA ASP A 239 -38.33 6.83 9.77
C ASP A 239 -38.70 7.83 8.66
N LEU A 240 -38.53 9.14 8.92
CA LEU A 240 -38.71 10.19 7.91
C LEU A 240 -37.67 10.11 6.80
N GLN A 241 -36.40 9.85 7.16
CA GLN A 241 -35.31 9.62 6.20
C GLN A 241 -35.63 8.43 5.29
N ALA A 242 -36.08 7.30 5.85
CA ALA A 242 -36.46 6.12 5.07
C ALA A 242 -37.60 6.43 4.07
N SER A 243 -38.62 7.15 4.54
CA SER A 243 -39.75 7.57 3.70
C SER A 243 -39.32 8.52 2.57
N ALA A 244 -38.45 9.49 2.88
CA ALA A 244 -37.92 10.44 1.90
C ALA A 244 -37.01 9.73 0.87
N SER A 245 -36.18 8.78 1.31
CA SER A 245 -35.34 7.97 0.43
C SER A 245 -36.18 7.13 -0.53
N GLN A 246 -37.24 6.49 -0.05
CA GLN A 246 -38.18 5.75 -0.88
C GLN A 246 -38.91 6.66 -1.90
N GLY A 247 -39.31 7.87 -1.47
CA GLY A 247 -39.90 8.88 -2.35
C GLY A 247 -38.96 9.36 -3.45
N LEU A 248 -37.67 9.55 -3.13
CA LEU A 248 -36.64 9.92 -4.10
C LEU A 248 -36.33 8.80 -5.09
N ALA A 249 -36.29 7.55 -4.62
CA ALA A 249 -36.16 6.39 -5.50
C ALA A 249 -37.36 6.27 -6.47
N GLY A 250 -38.58 6.51 -5.96
CA GLY A 250 -39.78 6.61 -6.79
C GLY A 250 -39.68 7.74 -7.83
N THR A 251 -39.19 8.91 -7.42
CA THR A 251 -38.97 10.06 -8.30
C THR A 251 -37.96 9.75 -9.39
N ALA A 252 -36.83 9.11 -9.06
CA ALA A 252 -35.82 8.71 -10.04
C ALA A 252 -36.39 7.75 -11.10
N ASN A 253 -37.23 6.79 -10.69
CA ASN A 253 -37.91 5.88 -11.63
C ASN A 253 -38.87 6.63 -12.56
N VAL A 254 -39.68 7.55 -12.03
CA VAL A 254 -40.61 8.36 -12.84
C VAL A 254 -39.86 9.28 -13.81
N LEU A 255 -38.73 9.86 -13.38
CA LEU A 255 -37.89 10.69 -14.25
C LEU A 255 -37.31 9.86 -15.39
N GLY A 256 -36.82 8.65 -15.11
CA GLY A 256 -36.35 7.71 -16.15
C GLY A 256 -37.46 7.35 -17.15
N GLN A 257 -38.64 6.98 -16.66
CA GLN A 257 -39.80 6.68 -17.51
C GLN A 257 -40.25 7.89 -18.34
N THR A 258 -40.18 9.10 -17.78
CA THR A 258 -40.51 10.35 -18.47
C THR A 258 -39.50 10.64 -19.58
N GLN A 259 -38.21 10.42 -19.32
CA GLN A 259 -37.15 10.60 -20.30
C GLN A 259 -37.28 9.61 -21.46
N ASP A 260 -37.57 8.34 -21.17
CA ASP A 260 -37.86 7.32 -22.18
C ASP A 260 -39.11 7.67 -23.00
N GLY A 261 -40.18 8.13 -22.33
CA GLY A 261 -41.41 8.57 -22.97
C GLY A 261 -41.18 9.76 -23.91
N ILE A 262 -40.38 10.74 -23.50
CA ILE A 262 -39.99 11.87 -24.33
C ILE A 262 -39.23 11.38 -25.56
N ASN A 263 -38.20 10.55 -25.38
CA ASN A 263 -37.42 10.00 -26.50
C ASN A 263 -38.30 9.22 -27.49
N GLY A 264 -39.24 8.42 -27.00
CA GLY A 264 -40.22 7.71 -27.81
C GLY A 264 -41.14 8.67 -28.58
N PHE A 265 -41.62 9.73 -27.92
CA PHE A 265 -42.42 10.77 -28.55
C PHE A 265 -41.65 11.49 -29.67
N VAL A 266 -40.36 11.80 -29.48
CA VAL A 266 -39.51 12.43 -30.50
C VAL A 266 -39.40 11.54 -31.74
N ALA A 267 -39.09 10.26 -31.53
CA ALA A 267 -38.92 9.30 -32.62
C ALA A 267 -40.22 9.13 -33.42
N SER A 268 -41.36 8.98 -32.71
CA SER A 268 -42.67 8.84 -33.36
C SER A 268 -43.11 10.10 -34.10
N THR A 269 -42.95 11.27 -33.48
CA THR A 269 -43.37 12.55 -34.09
C THR A 269 -42.53 12.85 -35.33
N SER A 270 -41.22 12.65 -35.25
CA SER A 270 -40.32 12.86 -36.40
C SER A 270 -40.71 11.94 -37.57
N SER A 271 -40.93 10.65 -37.29
CA SER A 271 -41.35 9.68 -38.30
C SER A 271 -42.70 10.03 -38.94
N ASN A 272 -43.69 10.42 -38.13
CA ASN A 272 -45.03 10.78 -38.63
C ASN A 272 -45.00 12.08 -39.46
N LEU A 273 -44.20 13.07 -39.07
CA LEU A 273 -44.04 14.30 -39.84
C LEU A 273 -43.31 14.05 -41.17
N ASP A 274 -42.30 13.17 -41.19
CA ASP A 274 -41.60 12.78 -42.41
C ASP A 274 -42.55 12.05 -43.37
N GLN A 275 -43.35 11.11 -42.86
CA GLN A 275 -44.37 10.41 -43.65
C GLN A 275 -45.45 11.35 -44.17
N GLY A 276 -45.97 12.25 -43.32
CA GLY A 276 -46.99 13.23 -43.71
C GLY A 276 -46.48 14.19 -44.79
N SER A 277 -45.24 14.66 -44.66
CA SER A 277 -44.58 15.53 -45.65
C SER A 277 -44.40 14.80 -46.99
N ALA A 278 -43.98 13.53 -46.96
CA ALA A 278 -43.86 12.72 -48.17
C ALA A 278 -45.22 12.49 -48.85
N LEU A 279 -46.26 12.13 -48.09
CA LEU A 279 -47.61 11.93 -48.61
C LEU A 279 -48.18 13.22 -49.22
N LEU A 280 -47.98 14.36 -48.57
CA LEU A 280 -48.42 15.66 -49.08
C LEU A 280 -47.72 16.00 -50.40
N SER A 281 -46.40 15.80 -50.47
CA SER A 281 -45.63 16.02 -51.69
C SER A 281 -46.10 15.11 -52.84
N HIS A 282 -46.34 13.82 -52.54
CA HIS A 282 -46.88 12.87 -53.51
C HIS A 282 -48.29 13.24 -53.99
N ALA A 283 -49.18 13.63 -53.08
CA ALA A 283 -50.54 14.04 -53.42
C ALA A 283 -50.54 15.28 -54.30
N SER A 284 -49.71 16.28 -53.97
CA SER A 284 -49.54 17.50 -54.75
C SER A 284 -48.99 17.21 -56.16
N GLY A 285 -47.96 16.37 -56.25
CA GLY A 285 -47.42 15.92 -57.55
C GLY A 285 -48.46 15.22 -58.42
N LYS A 286 -49.28 14.33 -57.82
CA LYS A 286 -50.36 13.65 -58.53
C LYS A 286 -51.46 14.61 -58.98
N ALA A 287 -51.84 15.56 -58.13
CA ALA A 287 -52.82 16.59 -58.47
C ALA A 287 -52.34 17.45 -59.66
N ASN A 288 -51.08 17.88 -59.65
CA ASN A 288 -50.49 18.65 -60.74
C ASN A 288 -50.47 17.88 -62.07
N LEU A 289 -50.20 16.58 -62.05
CA LEU A 289 -50.28 15.75 -63.26
C LEU A 289 -51.69 15.69 -63.83
N VAL A 290 -52.71 15.47 -62.99
CA VAL A 290 -54.13 15.44 -63.41
C VAL A 290 -54.58 16.82 -63.92
N ILE A 291 -54.17 17.88 -63.24
CA ILE A 291 -54.50 19.25 -63.67
C ILE A 291 -53.85 19.57 -65.02
N SER A 292 -52.58 19.18 -65.22
CA SER A 292 -51.89 19.36 -66.50
C SER A 292 -52.58 18.59 -67.64
N ASP A 293 -53.02 17.37 -67.38
CA ASP A 293 -53.75 16.53 -68.34
C ASP A 293 -55.10 17.14 -68.71
N LEU A 294 -55.89 17.54 -67.71
CA LEU A 294 -57.17 18.23 -67.90
C LEU A 294 -57.01 19.54 -68.67
N THR A 295 -56.00 20.34 -68.32
CA THR A 295 -55.69 21.60 -69.01
C THR A 295 -55.37 21.37 -70.47
N SER A 296 -54.60 20.31 -70.77
CA SER A 296 -54.29 19.91 -72.15
C SER A 296 -55.55 19.54 -72.93
N HIS A 297 -56.41 18.67 -72.37
CA HIS A 297 -57.66 18.26 -73.00
C HIS A 297 -58.63 19.42 -73.22
N LEU A 298 -58.79 20.31 -72.25
CA LEU A 298 -59.63 21.50 -72.37
C LEU A 298 -59.09 22.46 -73.43
N THR A 299 -57.76 22.60 -73.55
CA THR A 299 -57.14 23.46 -74.58
C THR A 299 -57.45 22.96 -75.98
N VAL A 300 -57.39 21.63 -76.20
CA VAL A 300 -57.78 21.02 -77.47
C VAL A 300 -59.27 21.26 -77.76
N ALA A 301 -60.15 20.96 -76.79
CA ALA A 301 -61.59 21.17 -76.93
C ALA A 301 -61.96 22.64 -77.20
N ASN A 302 -61.27 23.59 -76.56
CA ASN A 302 -61.44 25.02 -76.80
C ASN A 302 -61.07 25.39 -78.24
N GLY A 303 -59.96 24.84 -78.75
CA GLY A 303 -59.58 24.98 -80.16
C GLY A 303 -60.63 24.45 -81.14
N ASP A 304 -61.20 23.27 -80.84
CA ASP A 304 -62.24 22.64 -81.66
C ASP A 304 -63.56 23.44 -81.66
N VAL A 305 -63.98 23.96 -80.49
CA VAL A 305 -65.16 24.84 -80.38
C VAL A 305 -64.92 26.14 -81.16
N GLY A 306 -63.74 26.74 -81.05
CA GLY A 306 -63.36 27.91 -81.85
C GLY A 306 -63.45 27.65 -83.36
N ALA A 307 -62.98 26.49 -83.81
CA ALA A 307 -63.10 26.08 -85.22
C ALA A 307 -64.57 25.87 -85.64
N ALA A 308 -65.40 25.28 -84.76
CA ALA A 308 -66.83 25.09 -85.01
C ALA A 308 -67.59 26.42 -85.08
N VAL A 309 -67.28 27.38 -84.20
CA VAL A 309 -67.83 28.74 -84.24
C VAL A 309 -67.57 29.37 -85.60
N ASN A 310 -66.31 29.33 -86.09
CA ASN A 310 -65.95 29.90 -87.39
C ASN A 310 -66.77 29.26 -88.53
N LYS A 311 -66.92 27.92 -88.53
CA LYS A 311 -67.67 27.22 -89.57
C LYS A 311 -69.18 27.51 -89.55
N VAL A 312 -69.78 27.62 -88.37
CA VAL A 312 -71.21 27.95 -88.23
C VAL A 312 -71.45 29.43 -88.58
N GLN A 313 -70.51 30.32 -88.24
CA GLN A 313 -70.52 31.72 -88.67
C GLN A 313 -70.53 31.83 -90.20
N ASP A 314 -69.62 31.13 -90.88
CA ASP A 314 -69.57 31.11 -92.36
C ASP A 314 -70.90 30.62 -92.97
N LEU A 315 -71.52 29.59 -92.38
CA LEU A 315 -72.83 29.08 -92.81
C LEU A 315 -73.96 30.09 -92.58
N ASN A 316 -73.96 30.77 -91.43
CA ASN A 316 -74.94 31.79 -91.09
C ASN A 316 -74.81 33.02 -92.01
N ASP A 317 -73.59 33.45 -92.30
CA ASP A 317 -73.33 34.58 -93.22
C ASP A 317 -73.71 34.20 -94.66
N THR A 318 -73.46 32.94 -95.07
CA THR A 318 -73.92 32.41 -96.37
C THR A 318 -75.45 32.36 -96.45
N ASN A 319 -76.13 31.87 -95.41
CA ASN A 319 -77.60 31.85 -95.36
C ASN A 319 -78.19 33.27 -95.39
N ALA A 320 -77.58 34.22 -94.68
CA ALA A 320 -77.98 35.62 -94.73
C ALA A 320 -77.89 36.19 -96.16
N GLN A 321 -76.82 35.84 -96.89
CA GLN A 321 -76.65 36.23 -98.28
C GLN A 321 -77.71 35.57 -99.20
N ILE A 322 -77.97 34.26 -99.05
CA ILE A 322 -79.03 33.57 -99.81
C ILE A 322 -80.41 34.19 -99.56
N ILE A 323 -80.74 34.53 -98.30
CA ILE A 323 -81.99 35.21 -97.94
C ILE A 323 -82.10 36.54 -98.70
N LYS A 324 -81.03 37.35 -98.68
CA LYS A 324 -80.98 38.64 -99.38
C LYS A 324 -81.16 38.46 -100.89
N ASP A 325 -80.47 37.50 -101.49
CA ASP A 325 -80.59 37.19 -102.91
C ASP A 325 -82.03 36.75 -103.29
N LEU A 326 -82.71 35.96 -102.44
CA LEU A 326 -84.10 35.54 -102.64
C LEU A 326 -85.12 36.68 -102.48
N GLU A 327 -84.89 37.61 -101.55
CA GLU A 327 -85.72 38.80 -101.36
C GLU A 327 -85.62 39.75 -102.56
N ASP A 328 -84.41 39.97 -103.06
CA ASP A 328 -84.14 40.81 -104.24
C ASP A 328 -84.79 40.26 -105.52
N LEU A 329 -85.02 38.94 -105.62
CA LEU A 329 -85.65 38.28 -106.78
C LEU A 329 -87.19 38.38 -106.84
N GLY A 330 -87.89 38.63 -105.73
CA GLY A 330 -89.33 38.90 -105.71
C GLY A 330 -90.26 37.80 -106.26
N LEU A 331 -89.90 36.52 -106.12
CA LEU A 331 -90.62 35.39 -106.73
C LEU A 331 -92.00 35.10 -106.06
N PRO A 332 -93.08 34.85 -106.84
CA PRO A 332 -94.39 34.48 -106.28
C PRO A 332 -94.32 33.17 -105.48
N GLY A 333 -94.74 33.19 -104.22
CA GLY A 333 -94.77 32.00 -103.34
C GLY A 333 -93.49 31.75 -102.52
N SER A 334 -92.44 32.59 -102.63
CA SER A 334 -91.17 32.40 -101.91
C SER A 334 -91.18 32.88 -100.45
N ALA A 335 -92.20 33.63 -100.03
CA ALA A 335 -92.28 34.28 -98.71
C ALA A 335 -92.13 33.28 -97.54
N ASP A 336 -92.74 32.10 -97.62
CA ASP A 336 -92.65 31.07 -96.58
C ASP A 336 -91.24 30.47 -96.47
N ILE A 337 -90.54 30.32 -97.61
CA ILE A 337 -89.16 29.78 -97.64
C ILE A 337 -88.20 30.82 -97.06
N ILE A 338 -88.36 32.08 -97.43
CA ILE A 338 -87.57 33.20 -96.88
C ILE A 338 -87.80 33.31 -95.37
N ALA A 339 -89.04 33.21 -94.89
CA ALA A 339 -89.36 33.23 -93.45
C ALA A 339 -88.70 32.07 -92.69
N LYS A 340 -88.73 30.85 -93.25
CA LYS A 340 -88.04 29.68 -92.67
C LYS A 340 -86.53 29.85 -92.64
N LEU A 341 -85.92 30.35 -93.73
CA LEU A 341 -84.49 30.61 -93.78
C LEU A 341 -84.09 31.71 -92.79
N LYS A 342 -84.88 32.79 -92.65
CA LYS A 342 -84.65 33.83 -91.63
C LYS A 342 -84.70 33.27 -90.21
N ALA A 343 -85.71 32.45 -89.89
CA ALA A 343 -85.80 31.79 -88.59
C ALA A 343 -84.62 30.83 -88.35
N GLN A 344 -84.19 30.11 -89.38
CA GLN A 344 -83.01 29.23 -89.30
C GLN A 344 -81.73 30.05 -89.10
N ASN A 345 -81.58 31.18 -89.77
CA ASN A 345 -80.45 32.09 -89.62
C ASN A 345 -80.40 32.71 -88.22
N GLU A 346 -81.55 33.14 -87.68
CA GLU A 346 -81.64 33.62 -86.31
C GLU A 346 -81.26 32.52 -85.29
N THR A 347 -81.70 31.28 -85.53
CA THR A 347 -81.32 30.10 -84.73
C THR A 347 -79.81 29.81 -84.81
N LEU A 348 -79.21 29.95 -85.99
CA LEU A 348 -77.76 29.81 -86.18
C LEU A 348 -77.00 30.93 -85.47
N GLY A 349 -77.46 32.18 -85.54
CA GLY A 349 -76.92 33.32 -84.78
C GLY A 349 -76.96 33.10 -83.25
N GLN A 350 -78.07 32.54 -82.74
CA GLN A 350 -78.16 32.13 -81.33
C GLN A 350 -77.16 31.01 -81.00
N SER A 351 -77.01 30.02 -81.90
CA SER A 351 -76.06 28.91 -81.72
C SER A 351 -74.60 29.38 -81.71
N ILE A 352 -74.24 30.33 -82.58
CA ILE A 352 -72.93 30.99 -82.59
C ILE A 352 -72.69 31.70 -81.25
N SER A 353 -73.65 32.49 -80.78
CA SER A 353 -73.53 33.22 -79.52
C SER A 353 -73.31 32.26 -78.34
N ASN A 354 -74.04 31.14 -78.33
CA ASN A 354 -73.88 30.09 -77.32
C ASN A 354 -72.51 29.40 -77.41
N LEU A 355 -72.01 29.12 -78.62
CA LEU A 355 -70.70 28.49 -78.82
C LEU A 355 -69.54 29.46 -78.51
N GLN A 356 -69.67 30.75 -78.84
CA GLN A 356 -68.70 31.78 -78.45
C GLN A 356 -68.63 31.93 -76.93
N LYS A 357 -69.80 31.92 -76.27
CA LYS A 357 -69.86 31.91 -74.81
C LYS A 357 -69.21 30.64 -74.25
N LEU A 358 -69.51 29.47 -74.80
CA LEU A 358 -68.87 28.21 -74.40
C LEU A 358 -67.34 28.25 -74.57
N ASN A 359 -66.83 28.83 -75.65
CA ASN A 359 -65.40 29.01 -75.89
C ASN A 359 -64.76 29.97 -74.87
N ALA A 360 -65.41 31.09 -74.57
CA ALA A 360 -64.95 32.02 -73.54
C ALA A 360 -64.96 31.37 -72.14
N ASP A 361 -66.03 30.67 -71.79
CA ASP A 361 -66.19 29.95 -70.52
C ASP A 361 -65.16 28.82 -70.39
N THR A 362 -64.84 28.11 -71.48
CA THR A 362 -63.81 27.07 -71.52
C THR A 362 -62.41 27.67 -71.36
N GLY A 363 -62.11 28.78 -72.05
CA GLY A 363 -60.86 29.54 -71.85
C GLY A 363 -60.68 30.05 -70.41
N ALA A 364 -61.74 30.57 -69.80
CA ALA A 364 -61.74 30.97 -68.39
C ALA A 364 -61.52 29.75 -67.46
N THR A 365 -62.13 28.60 -67.76
CA THR A 365 -61.94 27.36 -67.02
C THR A 365 -60.49 26.87 -67.08
N ILE A 366 -59.83 26.97 -68.23
CA ILE A 366 -58.40 26.66 -68.39
C ILE A 366 -57.54 27.55 -67.48
N SER A 367 -57.77 28.87 -67.49
CA SER A 367 -57.00 29.82 -66.67
C SER A 367 -57.22 29.58 -65.16
N ASN A 368 -58.47 29.37 -64.74
CA ASN A 368 -58.81 29.06 -63.35
C ASN A 368 -58.19 27.72 -62.88
N THR A 369 -58.12 26.74 -63.78
CA THR A 369 -57.50 25.44 -63.52
C THR A 369 -55.98 25.58 -63.33
N GLY A 370 -55.30 26.39 -64.15
CA GLY A 370 -53.89 26.73 -63.97
C GLY A 370 -53.60 27.45 -62.65
N ALA A 371 -54.40 28.48 -62.32
CA ALA A 371 -54.27 29.20 -61.04
C ALA A 371 -54.52 28.30 -59.81
N SER A 372 -55.36 27.27 -59.97
CA SER A 372 -55.59 26.26 -58.92
C SER A 372 -54.36 25.37 -58.70
N ALA A 373 -53.64 24.99 -59.77
CA ALA A 373 -52.38 24.24 -59.65
C ALA A 373 -51.31 25.05 -58.90
N ASP A 374 -51.15 26.33 -59.25
CA ASP A 374 -50.22 27.22 -58.55
C ASP A 374 -50.58 27.36 -57.07
N SER A 375 -51.87 27.52 -56.77
CA SER A 375 -52.36 27.61 -55.39
C SER A 375 -52.10 26.33 -54.58
N ILE A 376 -52.32 25.15 -55.20
CA ILE A 376 -52.02 23.84 -54.59
C ILE A 376 -50.52 23.71 -54.33
N ASN A 377 -49.68 24.12 -55.28
CA ASN A 377 -48.23 24.06 -55.14
C ASN A 377 -47.73 25.01 -54.03
N THR A 378 -48.19 26.27 -54.01
CA THR A 378 -47.85 27.23 -52.96
C THR A 378 -48.29 26.73 -51.59
N ALA A 379 -49.54 26.28 -51.44
CA ALA A 379 -50.04 25.75 -50.17
C ALA A 379 -49.22 24.54 -49.69
N THR A 380 -48.80 23.67 -50.63
CA THR A 380 -47.92 22.53 -50.34
C THR A 380 -46.57 22.99 -49.81
N GLN A 381 -45.89 23.92 -50.50
CA GLN A 381 -44.57 24.41 -50.10
C GLN A 381 -44.60 25.18 -48.77
N THR A 382 -45.64 25.99 -48.54
CA THR A 382 -45.85 26.67 -47.26
C THR A 382 -46.04 25.66 -46.13
N THR A 383 -46.83 24.61 -46.36
CA THR A 383 -47.09 23.57 -45.35
C THR A 383 -45.83 22.75 -45.03
N LEU A 384 -45.05 22.37 -46.05
CA LEU A 384 -43.78 21.68 -45.87
C LEU A 384 -42.77 22.53 -45.09
N THR A 385 -42.68 23.82 -45.40
CA THR A 385 -41.81 24.78 -44.69
C THR A 385 -42.23 24.91 -43.22
N ALA A 386 -43.53 25.12 -42.96
CA ALA A 386 -44.07 25.23 -41.61
C ALA A 386 -43.85 23.94 -40.79
N THR A 387 -44.02 22.77 -41.43
CA THR A 387 -43.76 21.46 -40.82
C THR A 387 -42.29 21.27 -40.49
N GLY A 388 -41.39 21.66 -41.39
CA GLY A 388 -39.94 21.64 -41.16
C GLY A 388 -39.51 22.56 -40.02
N GLN A 389 -40.10 23.76 -39.93
CA GLN A 389 -39.84 24.70 -38.83
C GLN A 389 -40.38 24.18 -37.50
N ALA A 390 -41.61 23.66 -37.45
CA ALA A 390 -42.18 23.05 -36.25
C ALA A 390 -41.33 21.87 -35.74
N ARG A 391 -40.84 21.03 -36.67
CA ARG A 391 -39.87 19.97 -36.35
C ARG A 391 -38.61 20.54 -35.72
N LYS A 392 -38.03 21.60 -36.32
CA LYS A 392 -36.83 22.25 -35.80
C LYS A 392 -37.08 22.82 -34.40
N ASP A 393 -38.19 23.50 -34.16
CA ASP A 393 -38.52 24.12 -32.87
C ASP A 393 -38.70 23.07 -31.77
N ILE A 394 -39.30 21.93 -32.10
CA ILE A 394 -39.46 20.79 -31.19
C ILE A 394 -38.09 20.15 -30.88
N ILE A 395 -37.33 19.75 -31.90
CA ILE A 395 -36.09 18.97 -31.75
C ILE A 395 -34.93 19.81 -31.20
N SER A 396 -34.80 21.06 -31.66
CA SER A 396 -33.66 21.93 -31.30
C SER A 396 -33.99 22.96 -30.22
N GLY A 397 -35.26 23.20 -29.91
CA GLY A 397 -35.70 24.16 -28.91
C GLY A 397 -36.22 23.51 -27.62
N ALA A 398 -37.46 23.03 -27.66
CA ALA A 398 -38.18 22.61 -26.45
C ALA A 398 -37.61 21.33 -25.83
N LEU A 399 -37.22 20.34 -26.64
CA LEU A 399 -36.78 19.04 -26.16
C LEU A 399 -35.43 19.06 -25.43
N PRO A 400 -34.37 19.72 -25.94
CA PRO A 400 -33.10 19.83 -25.21
C PRO A 400 -33.29 20.54 -23.86
N GLN A 401 -34.13 21.58 -23.80
CA GLN A 401 -34.42 22.28 -22.55
C GLN A 401 -35.16 21.39 -21.54
N LEU A 402 -36.15 20.62 -21.99
CA LEU A 402 -36.87 19.67 -21.14
C LEU A 402 -35.95 18.53 -20.66
N ASN A 403 -35.11 17.99 -21.55
CA ASN A 403 -34.15 16.95 -21.20
C ASN A 403 -33.09 17.45 -20.20
N ASN A 404 -32.62 18.70 -20.37
CA ASN A 404 -31.72 19.33 -19.43
C ASN A 404 -32.41 19.53 -18.06
N GLY A 405 -33.65 20.02 -18.03
CA GLY A 405 -34.43 20.17 -16.81
C GLY A 405 -34.65 18.84 -16.07
N LEU A 406 -34.97 17.76 -16.79
CA LEU A 406 -35.09 16.42 -16.22
C LEU A 406 -33.75 15.87 -15.71
N THR A 407 -32.66 16.11 -16.43
CA THR A 407 -31.31 15.70 -16.01
C THR A 407 -30.90 16.45 -14.74
N THR A 408 -31.14 17.76 -14.67
CA THR A 408 -30.91 18.55 -13.46
C THR A 408 -31.74 18.01 -12.30
N LEU A 409 -33.05 17.80 -12.49
CA LEU A 409 -33.93 17.27 -11.44
C LEU A 409 -33.51 15.88 -10.96
N SER A 410 -33.05 15.02 -11.87
CA SER A 410 -32.48 13.70 -11.56
C SER A 410 -31.20 13.84 -10.71
N SER A 411 -30.28 14.73 -11.11
CA SER A 411 -29.05 14.97 -10.36
C SER A 411 -29.31 15.56 -8.97
N THR A 412 -30.27 16.49 -8.84
CA THR A 412 -30.69 17.05 -7.55
C THR A 412 -31.31 15.99 -6.65
N SER A 413 -32.16 15.12 -7.21
CA SER A 413 -32.77 14.01 -6.48
C SER A 413 -31.73 13.01 -5.98
N ALA A 414 -30.73 12.68 -6.81
CA ALA A 414 -29.62 11.81 -6.43
C ALA A 414 -28.75 12.42 -5.31
N ASN A 415 -28.43 13.72 -5.42
CA ASN A 415 -27.66 14.44 -4.40
C ASN A 415 -28.42 14.52 -3.06
N LEU A 416 -29.73 14.76 -3.10
CA LEU A 416 -30.57 14.74 -1.89
C LEU A 416 -30.62 13.34 -1.26
N GLY A 417 -30.69 12.28 -2.08
CA GLY A 417 -30.59 10.90 -1.61
C GLY A 417 -29.26 10.59 -0.93
N ALA A 418 -28.14 11.05 -1.51
CA ALA A 418 -26.82 10.93 -0.88
C ALA A 418 -26.71 11.70 0.44
N GLY A 419 -27.27 12.92 0.49
CA GLY A 419 -27.37 13.72 1.72
C GLY A 419 -28.16 13.01 2.82
N LEU A 420 -29.33 12.44 2.49
CA LEU A 420 -30.13 11.65 3.44
C LEU A 420 -29.39 10.42 3.94
N ASN A 421 -28.63 9.72 3.09
CA ASN A 421 -27.81 8.58 3.52
C ASN A 421 -26.69 8.99 4.49
N SER A 422 -26.05 10.13 4.26
CA SER A 422 -25.06 10.68 5.20
C SER A 422 -25.68 11.04 6.56
N GLN A 423 -26.92 11.54 6.56
CA GLN A 423 -27.67 11.84 7.77
C GLN A 423 -27.99 10.58 8.60
N GLY A 424 -28.25 9.44 7.93
CA GLY A 424 -28.40 8.14 8.61
C GLY A 424 -27.16 7.73 9.40
N SER A 425 -25.97 7.89 8.82
CA SER A 425 -24.71 7.62 9.53
C SER A 425 -24.50 8.54 10.74
N LEU A 426 -24.86 9.82 10.63
CA LEU A 426 -24.82 10.78 11.74
C LEU A 426 -25.81 10.41 12.85
N ILE A 427 -27.01 9.92 12.51
CA ILE A 427 -27.99 9.41 13.49
C ILE A 427 -27.40 8.22 14.26
N ASP A 428 -26.77 7.26 13.59
CA ASP A 428 -26.15 6.10 14.24
C ASP A 428 -24.98 6.50 15.15
N GLN A 429 -24.13 7.42 14.70
CA GLN A 429 -23.05 8.00 15.51
C GLN A 429 -23.62 8.74 16.74
N THR A 430 -24.71 9.49 16.57
CA THR A 430 -25.35 10.19 17.69
C THR A 430 -25.95 9.21 18.70
N LYS A 431 -26.56 8.10 18.26
CA LYS A 431 -27.03 7.03 19.17
C LYS A 431 -25.87 6.44 19.99
N LEU A 432 -24.70 6.22 19.39
CA LEU A 432 -23.50 5.75 20.10
C LEU A 432 -22.99 6.78 21.12
N VAL A 433 -23.03 8.08 20.79
CA VAL A 433 -22.67 9.15 21.74
C VAL A 433 -23.66 9.20 22.91
N LEU A 434 -24.96 9.04 22.65
CA LEU A 434 -25.98 8.96 23.71
C LEU A 434 -25.77 7.73 24.62
N ASP A 435 -25.43 6.57 24.05
CA ASP A 435 -25.03 5.38 24.83
C ASP A 435 -23.80 5.64 25.72
N GLN A 436 -22.81 6.35 25.18
CA GLN A 436 -21.61 6.69 25.93
C GLN A 436 -21.90 7.73 27.02
N LEU A 437 -22.81 8.67 26.76
CA LEU A 437 -23.26 9.66 27.73
C LEU A 437 -23.99 9.00 28.91
N ASP A 438 -24.87 8.02 28.65
CA ASP A 438 -25.54 7.24 29.70
C ASP A 438 -24.53 6.47 30.57
N LYS A 439 -23.55 5.81 29.94
CA LYS A 439 -22.47 5.10 30.65
C LYS A 439 -21.63 6.06 31.48
N SER A 440 -21.30 7.23 30.93
CA SER A 440 -20.51 8.27 31.62
C SER A 440 -21.28 8.82 32.81
N ALA A 441 -22.57 9.13 32.65
CA ALA A 441 -23.43 9.60 33.74
C ALA A 441 -23.50 8.56 34.87
N ALA A 442 -23.68 7.27 34.53
CA ALA A 442 -23.68 6.19 35.52
C ALA A 442 -22.34 6.05 36.27
N ALA A 443 -21.21 6.16 35.55
CA ALA A 443 -19.88 6.15 36.16
C ALA A 443 -19.66 7.37 37.07
N SER A 444 -20.09 8.56 36.64
CA SER A 444 -20.02 9.80 37.43
C SER A 444 -20.88 9.73 38.69
N ILE A 445 -22.09 9.17 38.61
CA ILE A 445 -22.95 8.92 39.79
C ILE A 445 -22.20 8.04 40.80
N LYS A 446 -21.61 6.93 40.36
CA LYS A 446 -20.83 6.02 41.23
C LYS A 446 -19.62 6.71 41.88
N SER A 447 -18.94 7.57 41.13
CA SER A 447 -17.84 8.40 41.67
C SER A 447 -18.34 9.41 42.69
N LEU A 448 -19.47 10.10 42.43
CA LEU A 448 -20.07 11.04 43.38
C LEU A 448 -20.54 10.36 44.66
N GLU A 449 -21.02 9.11 44.60
CA GLU A 449 -21.34 8.31 45.79
C GLU A 449 -20.10 7.99 46.63
N SER A 450 -18.99 7.69 45.96
CA SER A 450 -17.70 7.47 46.62
C SER A 450 -17.17 8.77 47.23
N THR A 451 -17.31 9.90 46.54
CA THR A 451 -16.97 11.23 47.03
C THR A 451 -17.83 11.63 48.22
N ASP A 452 -19.15 11.44 48.19
CA ASP A 452 -20.02 11.71 49.35
C ASP A 452 -19.62 10.85 50.55
N THR A 453 -19.28 9.57 50.32
CA THR A 453 -18.78 8.68 51.37
C THR A 453 -17.49 9.22 52.00
N GLY A 454 -16.54 9.68 51.18
CA GLY A 454 -15.29 10.29 51.65
C GLY A 454 -15.50 11.62 52.37
N LEU A 455 -16.39 12.47 51.86
CA LEU A 455 -16.76 13.74 52.48
C LEU A 455 -17.46 13.53 53.82
N ARG A 456 -18.30 12.48 53.95
CA ARG A 456 -18.89 12.08 55.22
C ARG A 456 -17.80 11.70 56.23
N GLN A 457 -16.86 10.84 55.83
CA GLN A 457 -15.74 10.47 56.70
C GLN A 457 -14.88 11.68 57.10
N MET A 458 -14.67 12.64 56.19
CA MET A 458 -13.95 13.87 56.48
C MET A 458 -14.73 14.77 57.45
N GLN A 459 -16.04 14.89 57.26
CA GLN A 459 -16.94 15.62 58.15
C GLN A 459 -16.90 15.04 59.57
N ASP A 460 -16.94 13.71 59.70
CA ASP A 460 -16.82 12.99 60.96
C ASP A 460 -15.46 13.26 61.62
N LYS A 461 -14.36 13.16 60.87
CA LYS A 461 -13.00 13.45 61.37
C LYS A 461 -12.80 14.90 61.76
N LEU A 462 -13.37 15.85 61.02
CA LEU A 462 -13.33 17.28 61.37
C LEU A 462 -14.19 17.57 62.59
N ALA A 463 -15.25 16.81 62.84
CA ALA A 463 -16.03 16.92 64.07
C ALA A 463 -15.17 16.50 65.27
N THR A 464 -14.47 15.36 65.12
CA THR A 464 -13.48 14.92 66.09
C THR A 464 -12.36 15.94 66.26
N LEU A 465 -11.76 16.44 65.18
CA LEU A 465 -10.69 17.44 65.23
C LEU A 465 -11.16 18.77 65.83
N SER A 466 -12.38 19.22 65.55
CA SER A 466 -12.95 20.42 66.17
C SER A 466 -13.11 20.21 67.67
N THR A 467 -13.56 19.03 68.09
CA THR A 467 -13.67 18.64 69.50
C THR A 467 -12.29 18.62 70.16
N ASP A 468 -11.30 18.03 69.48
CA ASP A 468 -9.91 17.95 69.92
C ASP A 468 -9.22 19.33 69.93
N LEU A 469 -9.54 20.22 68.98
CA LEU A 469 -8.99 21.57 68.89
C LEU A 469 -9.56 22.47 69.99
N THR A 470 -10.84 22.30 70.32
CA THR A 470 -11.45 22.94 71.50
C THR A 470 -10.77 22.45 72.78
N ALA A 471 -10.34 21.18 72.82
CA ALA A 471 -9.52 20.62 73.89
C ALA A 471 -8.04 21.07 73.84
N LEU A 472 -7.49 21.35 72.65
CA LEU A 472 -6.12 21.85 72.42
C LEU A 472 -5.99 23.37 72.56
N GLY A 473 -7.09 24.14 72.61
CA GLY A 473 -7.09 25.53 73.08
C GLY A 473 -6.53 25.70 74.51
N SER A 474 -6.35 24.57 75.22
CA SER A 474 -5.60 24.45 76.48
C SER A 474 -4.07 24.41 76.32
N SER A 475 -3.53 24.17 75.12
CA SER A 475 -2.08 24.03 74.89
C SER A 475 -1.64 24.66 73.55
N ASN A 476 -0.91 25.76 73.67
CA ASN A 476 -0.46 26.66 72.61
C ASN A 476 0.50 26.01 71.59
N ALA A 477 0.00 25.53 70.44
CA ALA A 477 0.80 24.81 69.43
C ALA A 477 0.76 25.40 67.98
N LEU A 478 0.02 26.49 67.75
CA LEU A 478 -0.26 27.00 66.38
C LEU A 478 0.79 27.96 65.79
N GLY A 479 1.82 28.35 66.54
CA GLY A 479 2.90 29.24 66.06
C GLY A 479 3.84 28.65 65.00
N LYS A 480 3.48 27.55 64.34
CA LYS A 480 4.40 26.77 63.49
C LYS A 480 4.14 26.81 61.98
N TYR A 481 3.02 27.41 61.54
CA TYR A 481 2.62 27.39 60.12
C TYR A 481 2.56 28.76 59.42
N PHE A 482 2.74 29.87 60.15
CA PHE A 482 2.92 31.19 59.56
C PHE A 482 4.41 31.54 59.50
N GLY A 483 4.90 31.88 58.31
CA GLY A 483 6.26 32.41 58.13
C GLY A 483 6.45 33.74 58.87
N LYS A 484 7.71 34.13 59.07
CA LYS A 484 8.10 35.21 60.00
C LYS A 484 7.51 36.61 59.73
N ASP A 485 6.96 36.88 58.54
CA ASP A 485 6.61 38.24 58.10
C ASP A 485 5.14 38.45 57.63
N GLY A 486 4.28 37.43 57.66
CA GLY A 486 2.83 37.59 57.41
C GLY A 486 2.39 38.01 56.00
N LYS A 487 3.21 37.81 54.95
CA LYS A 487 2.90 38.17 53.55
C LYS A 487 2.79 36.96 52.62
N LEU A 488 1.97 37.10 51.57
CA LEU A 488 1.72 36.06 50.57
C LEU A 488 2.77 36.13 49.45
N ASP A 489 3.43 35.01 49.16
CA ASP A 489 4.54 34.91 48.22
C ASP A 489 4.06 34.99 46.76
N VAL A 490 4.56 36.01 46.03
CA VAL A 490 4.23 36.28 44.61
C VAL A 490 4.68 35.14 43.69
N ALA A 491 5.76 34.42 44.04
CA ALA A 491 6.23 33.26 43.28
C ALA A 491 5.24 32.09 43.37
N MET A 492 4.62 31.89 44.55
CA MET A 492 3.68 30.80 44.80
C MET A 492 2.35 30.96 44.05
N VAL A 493 1.87 32.20 43.89
CA VAL A 493 0.64 32.49 43.11
C VAL A 493 0.87 32.32 41.61
N ALA A 494 2.06 32.70 41.11
CA ALA A 494 2.44 32.46 39.72
C ALA A 494 2.54 30.95 39.41
N ASP A 495 3.13 30.16 40.31
CA ASP A 495 3.19 28.70 40.18
C ASP A 495 1.79 28.04 40.20
N PHE A 496 0.85 28.56 41.00
CA PHE A 496 -0.52 28.06 41.04
C PHE A 496 -1.32 28.38 39.77
N MET A 497 -1.15 29.57 39.18
CA MET A 497 -1.83 29.98 37.94
C MET A 497 -1.24 29.30 36.69
N LEU A 498 0.02 28.84 36.75
CA LEU A 498 0.68 28.03 35.72
C LEU A 498 0.23 26.56 35.71
N SER A 499 -0.68 26.16 36.62
CA SER A 499 -1.12 24.78 36.80
C SER A 499 -2.57 24.53 36.33
N PRO A 500 -2.88 24.43 35.01
CA PRO A 500 -4.07 23.72 34.59
C PRO A 500 -3.86 22.20 34.62
N THR A 501 -2.66 21.71 34.36
CA THR A 501 -2.29 20.29 34.53
C THR A 501 -0.77 20.16 34.65
N VAL A 502 -0.26 19.88 35.85
CA VAL A 502 1.07 19.29 35.97
C VAL A 502 0.96 17.87 35.41
N LEU A 503 1.50 17.64 34.22
CA LEU A 503 1.54 16.31 33.63
C LEU A 503 2.53 15.46 34.44
N ASP A 504 2.04 14.78 35.48
CA ASP A 504 2.81 13.81 36.26
C ASP A 504 3.09 12.57 35.38
N THR A 505 4.17 12.67 34.60
CA THR A 505 4.56 11.63 33.64
C THR A 505 5.17 10.46 34.39
N LYS A 506 4.36 9.43 34.63
CA LYS A 506 4.84 8.16 35.17
C LYS A 506 5.29 7.24 34.05
N LEU A 507 6.61 7.09 33.90
CA LEU A 507 7.21 6.14 32.96
C LEU A 507 6.91 4.70 33.41
N VAL A 508 6.07 3.99 32.65
CA VAL A 508 5.70 2.60 32.96
C VAL A 508 6.87 1.64 32.73
N TYR A 509 7.60 1.84 31.63
CA TYR A 509 8.81 1.10 31.26
C TYR A 509 9.89 2.08 30.81
N PRO A 510 10.70 2.62 31.74
CA PRO A 510 11.69 3.62 31.41
C PRO A 510 12.81 3.00 30.55
N VAL A 511 13.16 3.66 29.44
CA VAL A 511 14.32 3.32 28.61
C VAL A 511 15.28 4.51 28.63
N ALA A 512 16.51 4.27 29.10
CA ALA A 512 17.45 5.32 29.48
C ALA A 512 18.03 6.13 28.30
N SER A 513 18.05 5.56 27.09
CA SER A 513 18.60 6.23 25.91
C SER A 513 17.91 5.80 24.62
N TYR A 514 17.97 6.65 23.58
CA TYR A 514 17.47 6.31 22.25
C TYR A 514 18.23 5.11 21.67
N GLY A 515 19.55 5.06 21.88
CA GLY A 515 20.37 3.90 21.51
C GLY A 515 19.90 2.59 22.14
N SER A 516 19.49 2.61 23.42
CA SER A 516 18.91 1.43 24.09
C SER A 516 17.57 1.03 23.47
N GLY A 517 16.73 2.00 23.11
CA GLY A 517 15.45 1.74 22.42
C GLY A 517 15.64 1.13 21.02
N MET A 518 16.71 1.49 20.32
CA MET A 518 17.04 1.01 18.96
C MET A 518 17.89 -0.26 18.94
N ALA A 519 18.51 -0.64 20.08
CA ALA A 519 19.35 -1.83 20.18
C ALA A 519 18.68 -3.14 19.69
N PRO A 520 17.39 -3.43 19.97
CA PRO A 520 16.72 -4.62 19.44
C PRO A 520 16.79 -4.77 17.93
N LEU A 521 16.70 -3.67 17.17
CA LEU A 521 16.79 -3.70 15.71
C LEU A 521 18.22 -4.05 15.27
N PHE A 522 19.21 -3.32 15.77
CA PHE A 522 20.60 -3.47 15.34
C PHE A 522 21.21 -4.81 15.77
N VAL A 523 20.85 -5.30 16.96
CA VAL A 523 21.22 -6.64 17.43
C VAL A 523 20.66 -7.68 16.45
N ASN A 524 19.37 -7.65 16.13
CA ASN A 524 18.79 -8.63 15.21
C ASN A 524 19.38 -8.62 13.79
N LEU A 525 19.63 -7.42 13.24
CA LEU A 525 20.32 -7.24 11.96
C LEU A 525 21.70 -7.88 11.98
N SER A 526 22.48 -7.60 13.03
CA SER A 526 23.81 -8.17 13.24
C SER A 526 23.79 -9.69 13.32
N LEU A 527 22.85 -10.27 14.07
CA LEU A 527 22.72 -11.73 14.21
C LEU A 527 22.31 -12.40 12.90
N TRP A 528 21.40 -11.81 12.13
CA TRP A 528 21.02 -12.35 10.83
C TRP A 528 22.19 -12.32 9.84
N VAL A 529 22.89 -11.19 9.75
CA VAL A 529 24.08 -11.04 8.89
C VAL A 529 25.17 -12.01 9.34
N GLY A 530 25.37 -12.19 10.65
CA GLY A 530 26.32 -13.15 11.21
C GLY A 530 25.99 -14.59 10.82
N ALA A 531 24.73 -15.01 10.98
CA ALA A 531 24.28 -16.33 10.54
C ALA A 531 24.42 -16.51 9.02
N PHE A 532 24.12 -15.47 8.24
CA PHE A 532 24.28 -15.48 6.78
C PHE A 532 25.74 -15.58 6.33
N MET A 533 26.67 -14.90 7.02
CA MET A 533 28.10 -15.00 6.71
C MET A 533 28.64 -16.42 6.90
N LEU A 534 28.12 -17.17 7.87
CA LEU A 534 28.43 -18.60 8.01
C LEU A 534 28.02 -19.40 6.76
N MET A 535 26.94 -19.00 6.07
CA MET A 535 26.47 -19.67 4.84
C MET A 535 27.32 -19.35 3.61
N VAL A 536 28.02 -18.22 3.61
CA VAL A 536 28.82 -17.76 2.48
C VAL A 536 30.27 -18.23 2.62
N ILE A 537 30.83 -18.19 3.84
CA ILE A 537 32.25 -18.44 4.08
C ILE A 537 32.53 -19.91 4.43
N VAL A 538 31.66 -20.57 5.20
CA VAL A 538 31.88 -21.96 5.62
C VAL A 538 31.31 -22.92 4.59
N LYS A 539 32.09 -23.94 4.21
CA LYS A 539 31.62 -25.03 3.34
C LYS A 539 30.44 -25.76 3.99
N LEU A 540 29.28 -25.74 3.33
CA LEU A 540 28.04 -26.33 3.86
C LEU A 540 27.98 -27.86 3.67
N GLU A 541 28.70 -28.39 2.69
CA GLU A 541 28.79 -29.83 2.42
C GLU A 541 29.67 -30.55 3.46
N VAL A 542 29.38 -31.83 3.71
CA VAL A 542 30.11 -32.68 4.67
C VAL A 542 30.96 -33.67 3.91
N ASP A 543 32.28 -33.67 4.11
CA ASP A 543 33.17 -34.64 3.47
C ASP A 543 32.87 -36.06 3.98
N ASP A 544 33.08 -37.09 3.15
CA ASP A 544 32.74 -38.48 3.48
C ASP A 544 33.92 -39.27 4.10
N ASP A 545 35.10 -38.66 4.21
CA ASP A 545 36.31 -39.30 4.76
C ASP A 545 36.08 -39.80 6.19
N GLU A 546 36.45 -41.06 6.45
CA GLU A 546 36.40 -41.72 7.77
C GLU A 546 34.97 -41.92 8.35
N LEU A 547 33.92 -41.87 7.52
CA LEU A 547 32.52 -42.02 7.94
C LEU A 547 31.83 -43.29 7.38
N ASP A 548 31.00 -43.94 8.20
CA ASP A 548 30.15 -45.08 7.80
C ASP A 548 28.88 -44.58 7.07
N ASP A 549 28.99 -44.30 5.77
CA ASP A 549 27.87 -43.99 4.85
C ASP A 549 26.74 -43.12 5.47
N PRO A 550 27.05 -41.85 5.82
CA PRO A 550 26.15 -40.99 6.60
C PRO A 550 24.93 -40.58 5.78
N THR A 551 23.73 -40.70 6.38
CA THR A 551 22.48 -40.32 5.71
C THR A 551 22.39 -38.80 5.48
N PRO A 552 21.64 -38.30 4.48
CA PRO A 552 21.47 -36.87 4.24
C PRO A 552 20.99 -36.09 5.47
N SER A 553 20.11 -36.67 6.28
CA SER A 553 19.63 -36.08 7.53
C SER A 553 20.74 -36.01 8.57
N GLU A 554 21.61 -37.02 8.67
CA GLU A 554 22.76 -37.00 9.58
C GLU A 554 23.82 -35.97 9.16
N ARG A 555 24.04 -35.78 7.85
CA ARG A 555 24.92 -34.72 7.32
C ARG A 555 24.38 -33.33 7.65
N TYR A 556 23.09 -33.11 7.47
CA TYR A 556 22.41 -31.85 7.81
C TYR A 556 22.55 -31.54 9.31
N TRP A 557 22.24 -32.51 10.17
CA TRP A 557 22.41 -32.38 11.62
C TRP A 557 23.86 -32.11 12.02
N GLY A 558 24.82 -32.84 11.44
CA GLY A 558 26.24 -32.70 11.76
C GLY A 558 26.78 -31.30 11.46
N ARG A 559 26.47 -30.76 10.27
CA ARG A 559 26.92 -29.42 9.90
C ARG A 559 26.18 -28.33 10.66
N TRP A 560 24.87 -28.45 10.88
CA TRP A 560 24.14 -27.48 11.71
C TRP A 560 24.70 -27.43 13.14
N LEU A 561 25.00 -28.58 13.75
CA LEU A 561 25.61 -28.65 15.08
C LEU A 561 27.03 -28.06 15.13
N LEU A 562 27.78 -28.07 14.02
CA LEU A 562 29.07 -27.39 13.94
C LEU A 562 28.91 -25.86 13.93
N LEU A 563 27.91 -25.35 13.21
CA LEU A 563 27.68 -23.92 13.05
C LEU A 563 26.94 -23.30 14.25
N ALA A 564 26.10 -24.08 14.94
CA ALA A 564 25.29 -23.62 16.07
C ALA A 564 26.11 -22.94 17.19
N PRO A 565 27.26 -23.48 17.66
CA PRO A 565 28.10 -22.80 18.63
C PRO A 565 28.62 -21.45 18.14
N MET A 566 28.99 -21.33 16.86
CA MET A 566 29.48 -20.06 16.29
C MET A 566 28.36 -19.01 16.27
N ALA A 567 27.16 -19.39 15.84
CA ALA A 567 26.00 -18.50 15.84
C ALA A 567 25.58 -18.12 17.27
N ALA A 568 25.56 -19.08 18.21
CA ALA A 568 25.28 -18.80 19.61
C ALA A 568 26.33 -17.85 20.21
N LEU A 569 27.61 -18.02 19.89
CA LEU A 569 28.67 -17.09 20.30
C LEU A 569 28.50 -15.70 19.69
N GLN A 570 28.08 -15.57 18.42
CA GLN A 570 27.71 -14.26 17.86
C GLN A 570 26.58 -13.60 18.67
N GLY A 571 25.55 -14.36 19.05
CA GLY A 571 24.47 -13.93 19.95
C GLY A 571 24.98 -13.41 21.29
N LEU A 572 25.82 -14.21 21.94
CA LEU A 572 26.41 -13.89 23.24
C LEU A 572 27.32 -12.67 23.18
N VAL A 573 28.24 -12.61 22.21
CA VAL A 573 29.18 -11.51 22.03
C VAL A 573 28.42 -10.22 21.71
N THR A 574 27.42 -10.28 20.82
CA THR A 574 26.60 -9.11 20.50
C THR A 574 25.92 -8.57 21.75
N ALA A 575 25.29 -9.43 22.55
CA ALA A 575 24.61 -9.03 23.78
C ALA A 575 25.58 -8.44 24.82
N ILE A 576 26.71 -9.11 25.08
CA ILE A 576 27.72 -8.61 26.03
C ILE A 576 28.26 -7.25 25.57
N GLY A 577 28.63 -7.12 24.30
CA GLY A 577 29.17 -5.87 23.78
C GLY A 577 28.15 -4.74 23.77
N SER A 578 26.89 -5.01 23.45
CA SER A 578 25.81 -4.02 23.57
C SER A 578 25.65 -3.54 25.02
N SER A 579 25.70 -4.44 26.00
CA SER A 579 25.66 -4.06 27.41
C SER A 579 26.92 -3.31 27.88
N MET A 580 28.10 -3.64 27.35
CA MET A 580 29.35 -2.90 27.63
C MET A 580 29.32 -1.47 27.10
N ILE A 581 28.63 -1.24 25.98
CA ILE A 581 28.40 0.11 25.42
C ILE A 581 27.43 0.93 26.27
N GLY A 582 26.70 0.27 27.18
CA GLY A 582 25.78 0.89 28.12
C GLY A 582 24.30 0.65 27.78
N VAL A 583 23.97 -0.19 26.80
CA VAL A 583 22.57 -0.53 26.47
C VAL A 583 21.88 -1.04 27.73
N GLN A 584 20.76 -0.40 28.08
CA GLN A 584 19.96 -0.80 29.23
C GLN A 584 19.50 -2.25 29.08
N THR A 585 19.67 -3.03 30.15
CA THR A 585 19.13 -4.39 30.21
C THR A 585 18.50 -4.62 31.57
N ALA A 586 17.22 -4.97 31.61
CA ALA A 586 16.52 -5.39 32.82
C ALA A 586 17.12 -6.69 33.39
N SER A 587 17.59 -7.59 32.51
CA SER A 587 18.32 -8.79 32.89
C SER A 587 19.32 -9.19 31.81
N LEU A 588 20.61 -9.00 32.09
CA LEU A 588 21.69 -9.35 31.16
C LEU A 588 21.68 -10.84 30.77
N PRO A 589 21.47 -11.81 31.69
CA PRO A 589 21.40 -13.22 31.31
C PRO A 589 20.26 -13.53 30.33
N VAL A 590 19.08 -12.92 30.52
CA VAL A 590 17.92 -13.16 29.64
C VAL A 590 18.09 -12.43 28.31
N PHE A 591 18.69 -11.24 28.30
CA PHE A 591 19.07 -10.53 27.07
C PHE A 591 20.05 -11.35 26.23
N ALA A 592 21.12 -11.87 26.84
CA ALA A 592 22.09 -12.74 26.19
C ALA A 592 21.44 -14.04 25.68
N LEU A 593 20.60 -14.69 26.50
CA LEU A 593 19.85 -15.88 26.08
C LEU A 593 18.94 -15.58 24.87
N THR A 594 18.23 -14.46 24.90
CA THR A 594 17.34 -14.03 23.81
C THR A 594 18.14 -13.84 22.51
N ALA A 595 19.28 -13.16 22.57
CA ALA A 595 20.17 -12.97 21.43
C ALA A 595 20.75 -14.30 20.91
N MET A 596 21.16 -15.21 21.81
CA MET A 596 21.64 -16.54 21.43
C MET A 596 20.57 -17.37 20.71
N VAL A 597 19.35 -17.42 21.26
CA VAL A 597 18.25 -18.17 20.65
C VAL A 597 17.83 -17.54 19.32
N ALA A 598 17.71 -16.21 19.25
CA ALA A 598 17.43 -15.53 17.98
C ALA A 598 18.49 -15.86 16.92
N SER A 599 19.77 -15.86 17.30
CA SER A 599 20.87 -16.25 16.40
C SER A 599 20.75 -17.69 15.91
N LEU A 600 20.39 -18.64 16.77
CA LEU A 600 20.16 -20.04 16.39
C LEU A 600 18.93 -20.22 15.48
N VAL A 601 17.88 -19.43 15.71
CA VAL A 601 16.70 -19.38 14.84
C VAL A 601 17.10 -18.87 13.46
N TYR A 602 17.85 -17.76 13.38
CA TYR A 602 18.35 -17.22 12.11
C TYR A 602 19.32 -18.16 11.40
N LEU A 603 20.17 -18.86 12.15
CA LEU A 603 20.98 -19.95 11.60
C LEU A 603 20.10 -21.03 10.99
N SER A 604 19.03 -21.45 11.68
CA SER A 604 18.14 -22.50 11.18
C SER A 604 17.43 -22.08 9.90
N ILE A 605 17.02 -20.82 9.79
CA ILE A 605 16.38 -20.26 8.59
C ILE A 605 17.39 -20.16 7.43
N THR A 606 18.52 -19.48 7.67
CA THR A 606 19.51 -19.24 6.62
C THR A 606 20.20 -20.52 6.16
N TYR A 607 20.47 -21.45 7.07
CA TYR A 607 21.03 -22.77 6.75
C TYR A 607 20.05 -23.64 5.97
N ALA A 608 18.78 -23.68 6.36
CA ALA A 608 17.78 -24.45 5.61
C ALA A 608 17.62 -23.95 4.18
N LEU A 609 17.51 -22.63 3.99
CA LEU A 609 17.38 -22.04 2.65
C LEU A 609 18.65 -22.26 1.83
N SER A 610 19.83 -22.00 2.40
CA SER A 610 21.11 -22.08 1.68
C SER A 610 21.53 -23.52 1.36
N THR A 611 21.14 -24.52 2.16
CA THR A 611 21.44 -25.93 1.85
C THR A 611 20.39 -26.58 0.95
N THR A 612 19.15 -26.11 0.99
CA THR A 612 18.07 -26.65 0.16
C THR A 612 18.13 -26.10 -1.25
N PHE A 613 18.44 -24.81 -1.42
CA PHE A 613 18.42 -24.11 -2.71
C PHE A 613 19.79 -23.55 -3.15
N LEU A 614 20.89 -23.85 -2.43
CA LEU A 614 22.24 -23.35 -2.72
C LEU A 614 22.28 -21.82 -2.91
N HIS A 615 22.87 -21.33 -4.01
CA HIS A 615 23.02 -19.90 -4.30
C HIS A 615 21.68 -19.15 -4.38
N VAL A 616 20.62 -19.80 -4.88
CA VAL A 616 19.26 -19.23 -4.90
C VAL A 616 18.77 -19.02 -3.46
N GLY A 617 19.03 -20.00 -2.58
CA GLY A 617 18.70 -19.90 -1.16
C GLY A 617 19.42 -18.74 -0.47
N LYS A 618 20.70 -18.53 -0.78
CA LYS A 618 21.47 -17.39 -0.27
C LYS A 618 20.84 -16.06 -0.73
N GLY A 619 20.37 -15.97 -1.97
CA GLY A 619 19.62 -14.82 -2.48
C GLY A 619 18.31 -14.57 -1.72
N LEU A 620 17.54 -15.62 -1.42
CA LEU A 620 16.31 -15.53 -0.62
C LEU A 620 16.56 -14.98 0.78
N CYS A 621 17.66 -15.36 1.43
CA CYS A 621 18.05 -14.82 2.73
C CYS A 621 18.26 -13.30 2.69
N ILE A 622 18.80 -12.77 1.59
CA ILE A 622 19.00 -11.32 1.38
C ILE A 622 17.65 -10.63 1.16
N VAL A 623 16.77 -11.19 0.34
CA VAL A 623 15.41 -10.64 0.13
C VAL A 623 14.63 -10.58 1.45
N LEU A 624 14.72 -11.63 2.27
CA LEU A 624 14.07 -11.67 3.57
C LEU A 624 14.58 -10.60 4.53
N VAL A 625 15.89 -10.30 4.57
CA VAL A 625 16.37 -9.23 5.47
C VAL A 625 15.91 -7.85 4.99
N ILE A 626 15.91 -7.60 3.67
CA ILE A 626 15.46 -6.33 3.10
C ILE A 626 14.00 -6.04 3.44
N LEU A 627 13.14 -7.06 3.36
CA LEU A 627 11.71 -6.92 3.71
C LEU A 627 11.48 -6.74 5.21
N GLN A 628 12.31 -7.35 6.05
CA GLN A 628 12.15 -7.32 7.50
C GLN A 628 12.57 -5.99 8.14
N ILE A 629 13.50 -5.24 7.56
CA ILE A 629 13.97 -3.96 8.13
C ILE A 629 12.80 -2.98 8.36
N PRO A 630 11.99 -2.62 7.35
CA PRO A 630 10.78 -1.82 7.56
C PRO A 630 9.61 -2.67 8.10
N GLY A 631 9.59 -3.96 7.79
CA GLY A 631 8.45 -4.83 8.03
C GLY A 631 8.31 -5.39 9.43
N ALA A 632 9.34 -5.34 10.28
CA ALA A 632 9.38 -5.99 11.60
C ALA A 632 9.25 -5.04 12.79
N SER A 633 8.75 -3.82 12.59
CA SER A 633 8.52 -2.79 13.62
C SER A 633 9.76 -2.28 14.37
N GLY A 634 10.97 -2.49 13.84
CA GLY A 634 12.21 -2.08 14.51
C GLY A 634 12.46 -0.57 14.48
N LEU A 635 12.14 0.09 13.37
CA LEU A 635 12.32 1.55 13.19
C LEU A 635 11.06 2.34 13.55
N TYR A 636 9.91 1.85 13.12
CA TYR A 636 8.61 2.50 13.30
C TYR A 636 7.61 1.49 13.86
N PRO A 637 6.62 1.94 14.65
CA PRO A 637 5.48 1.10 15.01
C PRO A 637 4.83 0.49 13.76
N ILE A 638 4.42 -0.78 13.84
CA ILE A 638 3.90 -1.49 12.66
C ILE A 638 2.62 -0.82 12.14
N GLU A 639 1.83 -0.20 13.01
CA GLU A 639 0.59 0.50 12.72
C GLU A 639 0.79 1.66 11.73
N MET A 640 1.97 2.30 11.77
CA MET A 640 2.35 3.40 10.87
C MET A 640 2.80 2.91 9.48
N MET A 641 3.03 1.61 9.32
CA MET A 641 3.49 1.06 8.05
C MET A 641 2.32 0.81 7.09
N PRO A 642 2.57 0.86 5.76
CA PRO A 642 1.56 0.50 4.75
C PRO A 642 0.99 -0.90 4.95
N ALA A 643 -0.24 -1.12 4.48
CA ALA A 643 -0.99 -2.38 4.69
C ALA A 643 -0.21 -3.65 4.29
N PHE A 644 0.63 -3.58 3.25
CA PHE A 644 1.51 -4.67 2.86
C PHE A 644 2.41 -5.16 4.01
N PHE A 645 3.14 -4.25 4.68
CA PHE A 645 4.02 -4.61 5.79
C PHE A 645 3.25 -5.06 7.02
N ARG A 646 2.10 -4.44 7.30
CA ARG A 646 1.23 -4.85 8.41
C ARG A 646 0.72 -6.28 8.26
N ASN A 647 0.37 -6.68 7.03
CA ASN A 647 -0.07 -8.05 6.74
C ASN A 647 1.10 -9.05 6.77
N MET A 648 2.29 -8.62 6.37
CA MET A 648 3.48 -9.48 6.38
C MET A 648 4.14 -9.60 7.77
N TYR A 649 3.88 -8.64 8.67
CA TYR A 649 4.44 -8.55 10.01
C TYR A 649 4.47 -9.86 10.82
N PRO A 650 3.40 -10.70 10.84
CA PRO A 650 3.40 -11.96 11.59
C PRO A 650 4.32 -13.04 11.00
N PHE A 651 4.71 -12.91 9.74
CA PHE A 651 5.55 -13.90 9.04
C PHE A 651 7.05 -13.57 9.13
N PHE A 652 7.40 -12.49 9.81
CA PHE A 652 8.79 -12.07 9.97
C PHE A 652 9.35 -12.50 11.33
N PRO A 653 10.41 -13.32 11.37
CA PRO A 653 11.03 -13.70 12.65
C PRO A 653 11.63 -12.48 13.39
N PHE A 654 12.06 -11.42 12.68
CA PHE A 654 12.53 -10.18 13.32
C PHE A 654 11.48 -9.55 14.25
N THR A 655 10.20 -9.69 13.94
CA THR A 655 9.11 -9.14 14.75
C THR A 655 9.19 -9.66 16.19
N TYR A 656 9.33 -10.98 16.33
CA TYR A 656 9.28 -11.64 17.63
C TYR A 656 10.60 -11.50 18.40
N SER A 657 11.73 -11.50 17.71
CA SER A 657 13.03 -11.26 18.36
C SER A 657 13.23 -9.81 18.78
N ILE A 658 12.73 -8.83 18.01
CA ILE A 658 12.75 -7.42 18.42
C ILE A 658 11.90 -7.23 19.67
N ASN A 659 10.68 -7.78 19.69
CA ASN A 659 9.79 -7.68 20.86
C ASN A 659 10.35 -8.41 22.08
N ALA A 660 10.92 -9.61 21.91
CA ALA A 660 11.59 -10.32 23.01
C ALA A 660 12.80 -9.53 23.56
N LEU A 661 13.61 -8.91 22.70
CA LEU A 661 14.71 -8.04 23.16
C LEU A 661 14.19 -6.78 23.86
N ARG A 662 13.08 -6.17 23.40
CA ARG A 662 12.44 -5.02 24.07
C ARG A 662 12.04 -5.36 25.51
N GLU A 663 11.44 -6.54 25.75
CA GLU A 663 11.09 -7.00 27.10
C GLU A 663 12.34 -7.09 28.01
N THR A 664 13.46 -7.58 27.47
CA THR A 664 14.71 -7.69 28.24
C THR A 664 15.44 -6.35 28.47
N ILE A 665 15.07 -5.30 27.74
CA ILE A 665 15.64 -3.94 27.85
C ILE A 665 14.75 -3.05 28.72
N GLY A 666 13.48 -2.91 28.34
CA GLY A 666 12.52 -2.01 28.97
C GLY A 666 11.83 -2.59 30.21
N GLY A 667 11.80 -3.92 30.34
CA GLY A 667 11.13 -4.63 31.44
C GLY A 667 10.08 -5.62 30.94
N PHE A 668 9.78 -6.63 31.76
CA PHE A 668 8.88 -7.71 31.39
C PHE A 668 7.41 -7.37 31.66
N TYR A 669 6.51 -7.83 30.79
CA TYR A 669 5.06 -7.80 31.00
C TYR A 669 4.42 -9.18 30.79
N GLY A 670 3.77 -9.71 31.82
CA GLY A 670 3.08 -11.01 31.75
C GLY A 670 3.94 -12.13 31.17
N ASN A 671 3.43 -12.81 30.14
CA ASN A 671 4.12 -13.89 29.42
C ASN A 671 4.59 -13.47 28.01
N HIS A 672 4.70 -12.18 27.72
CA HIS A 672 5.00 -11.68 26.37
C HIS A 672 6.35 -12.19 25.85
N TRP A 673 7.41 -12.11 26.67
CA TRP A 673 8.71 -12.69 26.33
C TRP A 673 8.63 -14.18 26.00
N LEU A 674 7.92 -14.98 26.81
CA LEU A 674 7.75 -16.42 26.57
C LEU A 674 6.98 -16.70 25.27
N MET A 675 5.94 -15.91 24.98
CA MET A 675 5.16 -16.05 23.75
C MET A 675 6.01 -15.75 22.51
N ASP A 676 6.81 -14.69 22.53
CA ASP A 676 7.64 -14.32 21.39
C ASP A 676 8.82 -15.27 21.20
N MET A 677 9.42 -15.74 22.29
CA MET A 677 10.39 -16.84 22.23
C MET A 677 9.78 -18.13 21.66
N GLY A 678 8.55 -18.46 22.05
CA GLY A 678 7.82 -19.61 21.52
C GLY A 678 7.58 -19.51 20.01
N LYS A 679 7.15 -18.33 19.52
CA LYS A 679 6.96 -18.09 18.08
C LYS A 679 8.27 -18.17 17.31
N LEU A 680 9.38 -17.63 17.85
CA LEU A 680 10.70 -17.79 17.24
C LEU A 680 11.12 -19.26 17.09
N LEU A 681 10.88 -20.07 18.12
CA LEU A 681 11.20 -21.49 18.06
C LEU A 681 10.33 -22.22 17.03
N ILE A 682 9.09 -21.80 16.79
CA ILE A 682 8.27 -22.32 15.69
C ILE A 682 8.94 -22.05 14.33
N PHE A 683 9.49 -20.86 14.09
CA PHE A 683 10.27 -20.59 12.87
C PHE A 683 11.49 -21.50 12.75
N ALA A 684 12.23 -21.70 13.83
CA ALA A 684 13.37 -22.62 13.83
C ALA A 684 12.92 -24.03 13.43
N VAL A 685 11.86 -24.56 14.04
CA VAL A 685 11.34 -25.90 13.73
C VAL A 685 10.85 -25.98 12.28
N LEU A 686 10.11 -24.99 11.79
CA LEU A 686 9.58 -24.96 10.42
C LEU A 686 10.71 -24.96 9.39
N PHE A 687 11.70 -24.08 9.53
CA PHE A 687 12.80 -24.03 8.56
C PHE A 687 13.75 -25.21 8.71
N PHE A 688 14.01 -25.66 9.94
CA PHE A 688 14.85 -26.83 10.16
C PHE A 688 14.23 -28.10 9.53
N THR A 689 12.92 -28.28 9.64
CA THR A 689 12.20 -29.37 8.97
C THR A 689 12.19 -29.22 7.44
N LEU A 690 12.06 -27.98 6.93
CA LEU A 690 12.23 -27.67 5.50
C LEU A 690 13.61 -28.09 5.00
N GLY A 691 14.68 -27.78 5.74
CA GLY A 691 16.04 -28.20 5.38
C GLY A 691 16.21 -29.73 5.38
N LEU A 692 15.71 -30.41 6.42
CA LEU A 692 15.79 -31.87 6.53
C LEU A 692 15.03 -32.61 5.41
N LEU A 693 13.84 -32.15 5.05
CA LEU A 693 12.96 -32.80 4.07
C LEU A 693 13.19 -32.31 2.63
N GLY A 694 13.60 -31.06 2.47
CA GLY A 694 13.84 -30.40 1.19
C GLY A 694 15.16 -30.82 0.57
N ARG A 695 16.25 -30.83 1.35
CA ARG A 695 17.60 -31.18 0.88
C ARG A 695 17.68 -32.51 0.10
N PRO A 696 17.18 -33.66 0.60
CA PRO A 696 17.28 -34.91 -0.15
C PRO A 696 16.44 -34.91 -1.43
N ARG A 697 15.35 -34.15 -1.49
CA ARG A 697 14.48 -34.08 -2.68
C ARG A 697 15.06 -33.20 -3.78
N LEU A 698 15.75 -32.14 -3.41
CA LEU A 698 16.36 -31.20 -4.35
C LEU A 698 17.84 -31.49 -4.64
N ASN A 699 18.41 -32.57 -4.13
CA ASN A 699 19.83 -32.89 -4.36
C ASN A 699 20.17 -33.03 -5.86
N ASN A 700 19.29 -33.65 -6.65
CA ASN A 700 19.50 -33.78 -8.10
C ASN A 700 19.46 -32.43 -8.82
N LEU A 701 18.59 -31.54 -8.37
CA LEU A 701 18.51 -30.17 -8.87
C LEU A 701 19.80 -29.41 -8.54
N ASN A 702 20.24 -29.49 -7.28
CA ASN A 702 21.42 -28.81 -6.78
C ASN A 702 22.70 -29.25 -7.50
N LEU A 703 22.84 -30.55 -7.77
CA LEU A 703 23.93 -31.10 -8.59
C LEU A 703 23.97 -30.49 -9.99
N LEU A 704 22.82 -30.30 -10.61
CA LEU A 704 22.76 -29.69 -11.93
C LEU A 704 23.19 -28.22 -11.86
N PHE A 705 22.63 -27.43 -10.95
CA PHE A 705 22.96 -26.02 -10.85
C PHE A 705 24.44 -25.81 -10.53
N ALA A 706 25.01 -26.63 -9.65
CA ALA A 706 26.43 -26.60 -9.37
C ALA A 706 27.28 -26.85 -10.62
N ARG A 707 26.90 -27.80 -11.48
CA ARG A 707 27.57 -28.03 -12.77
C ARG A 707 27.44 -26.83 -13.70
N GLN A 708 26.24 -26.25 -13.85
CA GLN A 708 26.04 -25.09 -14.73
C GLN A 708 26.76 -23.83 -14.25
N ILE A 709 26.80 -23.63 -12.93
CA ILE A 709 27.55 -22.53 -12.32
C ILE A 709 29.05 -22.74 -12.55
N ALA A 710 29.53 -23.97 -12.40
CA ALA A 710 30.92 -24.31 -12.73
C ALA A 710 31.23 -24.11 -14.23
N GLU A 711 30.30 -24.46 -15.12
CA GLU A 711 30.41 -24.19 -16.58
C GLU A 711 30.43 -22.70 -16.92
N SER A 712 29.91 -21.83 -16.05
CA SER A 712 29.89 -20.39 -16.28
C SER A 712 31.25 -19.72 -16.12
N ASP A 713 32.19 -20.36 -15.41
CA ASP A 713 33.54 -19.89 -15.03
C ASP A 713 33.61 -18.49 -14.36
N MET A 714 32.47 -17.81 -14.22
CA MET A 714 32.33 -16.48 -13.62
C MET A 714 31.95 -16.54 -12.14
N ILE A 715 31.40 -17.67 -11.68
CA ILE A 715 30.85 -17.83 -10.33
C ILE A 715 31.48 -19.05 -9.68
N VAL A 716 32.05 -18.86 -8.48
CA VAL A 716 32.60 -19.96 -7.67
C VAL A 716 31.47 -20.92 -7.28
N GLY A 717 31.46 -22.10 -7.88
CA GLY A 717 30.52 -23.17 -7.57
C GLY A 717 30.96 -24.00 -6.37
N GLU A 718 30.00 -24.41 -5.53
CA GLU A 718 30.26 -25.41 -4.49
C GLU A 718 30.15 -26.82 -5.08
N PRO A 719 31.13 -27.72 -4.87
CA PRO A 719 31.01 -29.10 -5.31
C PRO A 719 29.85 -29.75 -4.54
N VAL A 720 28.87 -30.30 -5.25
CA VAL A 720 27.72 -30.99 -4.66
C VAL A 720 27.95 -32.50 -4.69
N GLN A 721 27.88 -33.16 -3.54
CA GLN A 721 28.00 -34.62 -3.45
C GLN A 721 26.76 -35.37 -3.99
N GLN A 722 26.99 -36.52 -4.64
CA GLN A 722 25.93 -37.42 -5.08
C GLN A 722 25.31 -38.19 -3.89
N ILE A 723 24.20 -37.69 -3.36
CA ILE A 723 23.46 -38.34 -2.25
C ILE A 723 22.44 -39.37 -2.77
N SER A 724 22.06 -39.32 -4.06
CA SER A 724 21.06 -40.20 -4.69
C SER A 724 21.64 -40.92 -5.90
N HIS A 725 21.19 -42.14 -6.14
CA HIS A 725 21.41 -42.87 -7.38
C HIS A 725 20.86 -42.08 -8.58
N GLU A 726 21.59 -42.12 -9.70
CA GLU A 726 21.36 -41.27 -10.88
C GLU A 726 20.02 -41.54 -11.59
N PHE A 727 19.49 -42.78 -11.50
CA PHE A 727 18.29 -43.25 -12.21
C PHE A 727 17.32 -44.00 -11.29
N ARG A 728 16.00 -43.87 -11.41
CA ARG A 728 15.03 -44.55 -10.53
C ARG A 728 15.00 -46.07 -10.74
N LEU A 729 14.82 -46.84 -9.66
CA LEU A 729 14.71 -48.31 -9.71
C LEU A 729 13.63 -48.80 -10.71
N SER A 730 12.48 -48.13 -10.75
CA SER A 730 11.41 -48.47 -11.72
C SER A 730 11.82 -48.27 -13.17
N GLN A 731 12.70 -47.30 -13.45
CA GLN A 731 13.22 -47.03 -14.80
C GLN A 731 14.25 -48.07 -15.20
N ALA A 732 15.08 -48.53 -14.26
CA ALA A 732 16.02 -49.62 -14.50
C ALA A 732 15.30 -50.96 -14.75
N ILE A 733 14.22 -51.23 -14.02
CA ILE A 733 13.39 -52.43 -14.22
C ILE A 733 12.61 -52.36 -15.55
N SER A 734 12.02 -51.20 -15.89
CA SER A 734 11.31 -51.05 -17.17
C SER A 734 12.22 -51.22 -18.37
N LEU A 735 13.48 -50.75 -18.27
CA LEU A 735 14.48 -50.89 -19.32
C LEU A 735 14.92 -52.35 -19.53
N LEU A 736 15.01 -53.14 -18.45
CA LEU A 736 15.32 -54.58 -18.54
C LEU A 736 14.14 -55.41 -19.06
N ALA A 737 12.91 -54.92 -18.94
CA ALA A 737 11.72 -55.61 -19.39
C ALA A 737 11.53 -55.49 -20.91
N ASP A 738 11.72 -54.29 -21.49
CA ASP A 738 11.68 -54.06 -22.95
C ASP A 738 12.55 -52.85 -23.34
N ARG A 739 13.70 -53.12 -23.97
CA ARG A 739 14.70 -52.09 -24.33
C ARG A 739 14.28 -51.27 -25.55
N ASP A 740 13.66 -51.91 -26.53
CA ASP A 740 13.33 -51.28 -27.81
C ASP A 740 12.12 -50.35 -27.66
N GLU A 741 11.09 -50.79 -26.93
CA GLU A 741 9.93 -49.95 -26.63
C GLU A 741 10.32 -48.75 -25.76
N TYR A 742 11.13 -48.98 -24.72
CA TYR A 742 11.62 -47.90 -23.84
C TYR A 742 12.41 -46.85 -24.62
N ARG A 743 13.34 -47.29 -25.48
CA ARG A 743 14.19 -46.39 -26.27
C ARG A 743 13.38 -45.53 -27.23
N GLN A 744 12.40 -46.12 -27.93
CA GLN A 744 11.54 -45.36 -28.85
C GLN A 744 10.64 -44.33 -28.15
N ILE A 745 10.14 -44.64 -26.95
CA ILE A 745 9.32 -43.71 -26.16
C ILE A 745 10.17 -42.54 -25.66
N ILE A 746 11.40 -42.83 -25.22
CA ILE A 746 12.31 -41.84 -24.64
C ILE A 746 12.89 -40.94 -25.73
N GLU A 747 13.30 -41.48 -26.88
CA GLU A 747 13.83 -40.71 -28.02
C GLU A 747 12.77 -39.74 -28.59
N ARG A 748 11.50 -40.16 -28.69
CA ARG A 748 10.40 -39.26 -29.09
C ARG A 748 10.21 -38.10 -28.10
N LYS A 749 10.22 -38.38 -26.78
CA LYS A 749 10.11 -37.34 -25.74
C LYS A 749 11.33 -36.41 -25.73
N ALA A 750 12.53 -36.97 -25.91
CA ALA A 750 13.78 -36.22 -25.92
C ALA A 750 13.87 -35.27 -27.12
N ASN A 751 13.51 -35.73 -28.32
CA ASN A 751 13.49 -34.89 -29.52
C ASN A 751 12.47 -33.74 -29.41
N HIS A 752 11.28 -34.02 -28.85
CA HIS A 752 10.27 -32.99 -28.62
C HIS A 752 10.76 -31.92 -27.63
N PHE A 753 11.34 -32.35 -26.50
CA PHE A 753 11.88 -31.42 -25.51
C PHE A 753 13.11 -30.64 -26.02
N ALA A 754 13.99 -31.27 -26.79
CA ALA A 754 15.17 -30.62 -27.36
C ALA A 754 14.82 -29.45 -28.29
N GLN A 755 13.70 -29.52 -29.03
CA GLN A 755 13.21 -28.42 -29.86
C GLN A 755 12.56 -27.30 -29.05
N LEU A 756 11.93 -27.63 -27.92
CA LEU A 756 11.22 -26.69 -27.04
C LEU A 756 12.14 -25.95 -26.08
N TYR A 757 13.18 -26.61 -25.56
CA TYR A 757 14.12 -26.07 -24.57
C TYR A 757 14.73 -24.70 -24.93
N PRO A 758 15.31 -24.48 -26.14
CA PRO A 758 15.88 -23.18 -26.49
C PRO A 758 14.80 -22.08 -26.59
N LYS A 759 13.57 -22.43 -26.99
CA LYS A 759 12.44 -21.47 -27.02
C LYS A 759 12.02 -21.09 -25.62
N LEU A 760 11.87 -22.07 -24.72
CA LEU A 760 11.50 -21.85 -23.32
C LEU A 760 12.54 -20.99 -22.58
N LYS A 761 13.84 -21.24 -22.80
CA LYS A 761 14.92 -20.43 -22.23
C LYS A 761 14.91 -18.99 -22.75
N ARG A 762 14.69 -18.78 -24.06
CA ARG A 762 14.55 -17.43 -24.64
C ARG A 762 13.32 -16.71 -24.11
N ILE A 763 12.17 -17.39 -24.04
CA ILE A 763 10.94 -16.82 -23.45
C ILE A 763 11.18 -16.44 -22.00
N ALA A 764 11.85 -17.29 -21.21
CA ALA A 764 12.16 -16.99 -19.82
C ALA A 764 13.05 -15.75 -19.68
N LEU A 765 14.08 -15.62 -20.52
CA LEU A 765 14.99 -14.47 -20.48
C LEU A 765 14.26 -13.18 -20.90
N VAL A 766 13.48 -13.22 -21.97
CA VAL A 766 12.69 -12.07 -22.43
C VAL A 766 11.66 -11.68 -21.37
N ALA A 767 10.89 -12.63 -20.85
CA ALA A 767 9.88 -12.38 -19.81
C ALA A 767 10.51 -11.90 -18.49
N GLY A 768 11.71 -12.39 -18.17
CA GLY A 768 12.48 -11.96 -17.00
C GLY A 768 12.98 -10.52 -17.06
N ILE A 769 13.02 -9.89 -18.24
CA ILE A 769 13.42 -8.48 -18.42
C ILE A 769 12.21 -7.61 -18.78
N VAL A 770 11.40 -8.05 -19.74
CA VAL A 770 10.28 -7.27 -20.29
C VAL A 770 9.16 -7.08 -19.29
N VAL A 771 8.76 -8.12 -18.54
CA VAL A 771 7.67 -7.99 -17.56
C VAL A 771 8.05 -7.02 -16.43
N PRO A 772 9.23 -7.12 -15.80
CA PRO A 772 9.77 -6.08 -14.94
C PRO A 772 9.72 -4.66 -15.52
N ALA A 773 10.17 -4.49 -16.77
CA ALA A 773 10.20 -3.18 -17.43
C ALA A 773 8.79 -2.63 -17.64
N ILE A 774 7.84 -3.47 -18.08
CA ILE A 774 6.43 -3.09 -18.23
C ILE A 774 5.83 -2.71 -16.88
N LEU A 775 6.04 -3.51 -15.83
CA LEU A 775 5.56 -3.19 -14.50
C LEU A 775 6.15 -1.86 -14.00
N ALA A 776 7.45 -1.62 -14.20
CA ALA A 776 8.08 -0.36 -13.83
C ALA A 776 7.44 0.85 -14.53
N VAL A 777 7.14 0.75 -15.83
CA VAL A 777 6.46 1.80 -16.60
C VAL A 777 5.01 1.98 -16.17
N VAL A 778 4.24 0.89 -16.02
CA VAL A 778 2.83 0.97 -15.61
C VAL A 778 2.70 1.59 -14.22
N PHE A 779 3.54 1.15 -13.28
CA PHE A 779 3.53 1.67 -11.92
C PHE A 779 4.16 3.06 -11.79
N SER A 780 4.95 3.54 -12.75
CA SER A 780 5.39 4.95 -12.75
C SER A 780 4.24 5.93 -12.97
N PHE A 781 3.15 5.49 -13.63
CA PHE A 781 1.95 6.31 -13.85
C PHE A 781 0.86 6.13 -12.78
N THR A 782 1.05 5.22 -11.82
CA THR A 782 0.03 4.89 -10.81
C THR A 782 0.47 5.37 -9.43
N THR A 783 -0.14 6.44 -8.91
CA THR A 783 0.12 6.95 -7.56
C THR A 783 -0.52 6.04 -6.49
N GLY A 784 0.25 5.66 -5.47
CA GLY A 784 -0.25 4.91 -4.30
C GLY A 784 -0.10 3.39 -4.32
N THR A 785 0.44 2.77 -5.38
CA THR A 785 0.59 1.29 -5.47
C THR A 785 2.03 0.79 -5.60
N MET A 786 3.05 1.66 -5.48
CA MET A 786 4.46 1.29 -5.64
C MET A 786 4.93 0.13 -4.74
N LEU A 787 4.40 0.01 -3.52
CA LEU A 787 4.74 -1.11 -2.64
C LEU A 787 4.16 -2.43 -3.14
N VAL A 788 2.94 -2.41 -3.67
CA VAL A 788 2.32 -3.57 -4.31
C VAL A 788 3.08 -3.92 -5.58
N ALA A 789 3.53 -2.93 -6.35
CA ALA A 789 4.38 -3.11 -7.52
C ALA A 789 5.66 -3.86 -7.19
N LEU A 790 6.41 -3.39 -6.19
CA LEU A 790 7.65 -4.04 -5.75
C LEU A 790 7.38 -5.46 -5.24
N ALA A 791 6.29 -5.69 -4.52
CA ALA A 791 5.91 -7.02 -4.07
C ALA A 791 5.60 -7.97 -5.24
N VAL A 792 4.80 -7.52 -6.22
CA VAL A 792 4.52 -8.26 -7.46
C VAL A 792 5.82 -8.52 -8.22
N TRP A 793 6.75 -7.57 -8.21
CA TRP A 793 8.04 -7.71 -8.88
C TRP A 793 8.90 -8.81 -8.25
N ILE A 794 8.98 -8.85 -6.92
CA ILE A 794 9.66 -9.92 -6.18
C ILE A 794 8.99 -11.27 -6.48
N VAL A 795 7.66 -11.34 -6.42
CA VAL A 795 6.91 -12.59 -6.72
C VAL A 795 7.18 -13.05 -8.16
N TRP A 796 7.22 -12.13 -9.12
CA TRP A 796 7.56 -12.44 -10.51
C TRP A 796 8.96 -13.01 -10.65
N ILE A 797 9.95 -12.41 -9.99
CA ILE A 797 11.33 -12.92 -9.98
C ILE A 797 11.36 -14.34 -9.40
N LEU A 798 10.63 -14.60 -8.31
CA LEU A 798 10.54 -15.94 -7.72
C LEU A 798 9.87 -16.95 -8.66
N ILE A 799 8.80 -16.56 -9.36
CA ILE A 799 8.13 -17.39 -10.38
C ILE A 799 9.11 -17.71 -11.52
N MET A 800 9.87 -16.71 -11.98
CA MET A 800 10.85 -16.89 -13.05
C MET A 800 11.98 -17.82 -12.64
N ILE A 801 12.50 -17.68 -11.41
CA ILE A 801 13.49 -18.60 -10.84
C ILE A 801 12.91 -20.01 -10.77
N ALA A 802 11.69 -20.19 -10.27
CA ALA A 802 11.03 -21.50 -10.18
C ALA A 802 10.79 -22.11 -11.57
N PHE A 803 10.42 -21.30 -12.57
CA PHE A 803 10.21 -21.73 -13.94
C PHE A 803 11.50 -22.20 -14.60
N LEU A 804 12.59 -21.42 -14.49
CA LEU A 804 13.91 -21.79 -14.97
C LEU A 804 14.40 -23.07 -14.29
N MET A 805 14.19 -23.17 -12.98
CA MET A 805 14.49 -24.36 -12.18
C MET A 805 13.74 -25.60 -12.68
N ALA A 806 12.44 -25.47 -12.97
CA ALA A 806 11.62 -26.57 -13.49
C ALA A 806 12.01 -27.01 -14.91
N ILE A 807 12.27 -26.06 -15.81
CA ILE A 807 12.75 -26.37 -17.17
C ILE A 807 14.06 -27.15 -17.11
N GLU A 808 14.97 -26.72 -16.24
CA GLU A 808 16.26 -27.33 -16.15
C GLU A 808 16.20 -28.73 -15.49
N MET A 809 15.30 -28.93 -14.52
CA MET A 809 14.96 -30.29 -14.05
C MET A 809 14.47 -31.20 -15.17
N MET A 810 13.61 -30.69 -16.05
CA MET A 810 13.10 -31.47 -17.17
C MET A 810 14.23 -31.86 -18.13
N ARG A 811 15.14 -30.92 -18.44
CA ARG A 811 16.32 -31.17 -19.27
C ARG A 811 17.21 -32.26 -18.67
N ASP A 812 17.52 -32.16 -17.39
CA ASP A 812 18.33 -33.17 -16.70
C ASP A 812 17.69 -34.56 -16.76
N ASN A 813 16.39 -34.61 -16.47
CA ASN A 813 15.65 -35.87 -16.42
C ASN A 813 15.59 -36.55 -17.80
N VAL A 814 15.36 -35.78 -18.87
CA VAL A 814 15.40 -36.28 -20.26
C VAL A 814 16.80 -36.76 -20.62
N THR A 815 17.85 -35.99 -20.28
CA THR A 815 19.24 -36.35 -20.57
C THR A 815 19.66 -37.64 -19.86
N ARG A 816 19.27 -37.80 -18.59
CA ARG A 816 19.48 -39.03 -17.82
C ARG A 816 18.73 -40.21 -18.46
N GLN A 817 17.47 -40.03 -18.83
CA GLN A 817 16.67 -41.08 -19.47
C GLN A 817 17.28 -41.58 -20.79
N VAL A 818 17.82 -40.67 -21.62
CA VAL A 818 18.53 -41.03 -22.85
C VAL A 818 19.83 -41.78 -22.53
N ARG A 819 20.62 -41.30 -21.56
CA ARG A 819 21.85 -41.97 -21.11
C ARG A 819 21.58 -43.39 -20.61
N LEU A 820 20.52 -43.58 -19.83
CA LEU A 820 20.10 -44.89 -19.32
C LEU A 820 19.80 -45.89 -20.46
N GLY A 821 19.19 -45.41 -21.56
CA GLY A 821 18.94 -46.23 -22.75
C GLY A 821 20.20 -46.67 -23.52
N THR A 822 21.33 -45.99 -23.30
CA THR A 822 22.63 -46.31 -23.94
C THR A 822 23.53 -47.22 -23.12
N LEU A 823 23.14 -47.58 -21.90
CA LEU A 823 23.92 -48.47 -21.04
C LEU A 823 23.75 -49.94 -21.42
N ASP A 824 24.79 -50.73 -21.18
CA ASP A 824 24.79 -52.18 -21.37
C ASP A 824 24.14 -52.91 -20.18
N ASP A 825 23.61 -54.10 -20.42
CA ASP A 825 22.87 -54.91 -19.45
C ASP A 825 23.67 -55.21 -18.17
N GLU A 826 24.99 -55.38 -18.29
CA GLU A 826 25.92 -55.55 -17.17
C GLU A 826 25.94 -54.32 -16.25
N ALA A 827 25.98 -53.12 -16.83
CA ALA A 827 25.97 -51.86 -16.10
C ALA A 827 24.61 -51.61 -15.41
N ILE A 828 23.51 -52.00 -16.05
CA ILE A 828 22.16 -51.89 -15.50
C ILE A 828 21.95 -52.87 -14.33
N ARG A 829 22.44 -54.12 -14.47
CA ARG A 829 22.46 -55.11 -13.38
C ARG A 829 23.34 -54.68 -12.22
N GLY A 830 24.52 -54.12 -12.50
CA GLY A 830 25.40 -53.53 -11.48
C GLY A 830 24.72 -52.38 -10.72
N MET A 831 23.92 -51.58 -11.41
CA MET A 831 23.08 -50.54 -10.80
C MET A 831 21.98 -51.10 -9.90
N LEU A 832 21.23 -52.11 -10.35
CA LEU A 832 20.22 -52.79 -9.54
C LEU A 832 20.82 -53.41 -8.27
N TYR A 833 22.01 -54.00 -8.39
CA TYR A 833 22.74 -54.52 -7.23
C TYR A 833 23.15 -53.41 -6.26
N SER A 834 23.57 -52.24 -6.75
CA SER A 834 23.90 -51.08 -5.91
C SER A 834 22.68 -50.55 -5.13
N TYR A 835 21.49 -50.61 -5.75
CA TYR A 835 20.21 -50.27 -5.13
C TYR A 835 19.80 -51.23 -4.00
N GLU A 836 20.11 -52.51 -4.14
CA GLU A 836 19.79 -53.54 -3.13
C GLU A 836 20.84 -53.65 -2.01
N LYS A 837 22.10 -53.28 -2.26
CA LYS A 837 23.23 -53.40 -1.32
C LYS A 837 22.98 -52.79 0.09
N PRO A 838 22.47 -51.55 0.24
CA PRO A 838 22.17 -51.00 1.57
C PRO A 838 20.96 -51.67 2.24
N ARG A 839 19.97 -52.12 1.46
CA ARG A 839 18.82 -52.91 1.95
C ARG A 839 19.27 -54.26 2.50
N MET A 840 20.14 -54.96 1.76
CA MET A 840 20.73 -56.23 2.18
C MET A 840 21.64 -56.09 3.40
N LYS A 841 22.49 -55.05 3.47
CA LYS A 841 23.29 -54.76 4.68
C LYS A 841 22.42 -54.56 5.91
N ARG A 842 21.35 -53.76 5.81
CA ARG A 842 20.41 -53.51 6.94
C ARG A 842 19.63 -54.76 7.32
N ALA A 843 19.19 -55.56 6.35
CA ALA A 843 18.50 -56.83 6.60
C ALA A 843 19.43 -57.85 7.30
N ARG A 844 20.69 -57.97 6.85
CA ARG A 844 21.72 -58.82 7.49
C ARG A 844 22.08 -58.34 8.89
N ALA A 845 22.20 -57.03 9.12
CA ALA A 845 22.44 -56.48 10.46
C ALA A 845 21.27 -56.76 11.41
N ARG A 846 20.02 -56.56 10.97
CA ARG A 846 18.81 -56.91 11.74
C ARG A 846 18.73 -58.40 12.04
N SER A 847 19.05 -59.24 11.06
CA SER A 847 19.12 -60.70 11.24
C SER A 847 20.20 -61.10 12.25
N ARG A 848 21.39 -60.50 12.22
CA ARG A 848 22.46 -60.77 13.18
C ARG A 848 22.09 -60.33 14.61
N ILE A 849 21.47 -59.17 14.77
CA ILE A 849 20.97 -58.71 16.07
C ILE A 849 19.88 -59.67 16.59
N ALA A 850 18.92 -60.05 15.74
CA ALA A 850 17.86 -60.99 16.12
C ALA A 850 18.40 -62.38 16.48
N ASN A 851 19.41 -62.88 15.75
CA ASN A 851 20.05 -64.15 16.04
C ASN A 851 20.92 -64.10 17.30
N GLY A 852 21.65 -63.01 17.54
CA GLY A 852 22.42 -62.81 18.77
C GLY A 852 21.52 -62.74 20.02
N LEU A 853 20.36 -62.08 19.90
CA LEU A 853 19.34 -62.06 20.97
C LEU A 853 18.71 -63.44 21.20
N ARG A 854 18.42 -64.19 20.14
CA ARG A 854 17.87 -65.57 20.23
C ARG A 854 18.87 -66.57 20.79
N ALA A 855 20.16 -66.39 20.55
CA ALA A 855 21.23 -67.24 21.05
C ALA A 855 21.70 -66.85 22.48
N GLY A 856 21.07 -65.86 23.12
CA GLY A 856 21.47 -65.36 24.44
C GLY A 856 22.80 -64.60 24.47
N ASN A 857 23.42 -64.36 23.31
CA ASN A 857 24.69 -63.65 23.19
C ASN A 857 24.45 -62.14 23.09
N LEU A 858 24.06 -61.55 24.23
CA LEU A 858 23.78 -60.12 24.37
C LEU A 858 24.96 -59.26 23.92
N GLY A 859 26.20 -59.69 24.16
CA GLY A 859 27.41 -58.95 23.77
C GLY A 859 27.56 -58.80 22.26
N GLU A 860 27.26 -59.84 21.48
CA GLU A 860 27.31 -59.80 20.02
C GLU A 860 26.14 -59.00 19.44
N ALA A 861 24.94 -59.15 20.00
CA ALA A 861 23.79 -58.34 19.63
C ALA A 861 24.04 -56.84 19.91
N LEU A 862 24.65 -56.52 21.07
CA LEU A 862 25.01 -55.16 21.45
C LEU A 862 26.14 -54.62 20.57
N ALA A 863 27.17 -55.41 20.26
CA ALA A 863 28.28 -55.00 19.40
C ALA A 863 27.82 -54.71 17.96
N VAL A 864 26.91 -55.52 17.41
CA VAL A 864 26.31 -55.27 16.09
C VAL A 864 25.34 -54.08 16.12
N ALA A 865 24.58 -53.89 17.20
CA ALA A 865 23.66 -52.75 17.36
C ALA A 865 24.40 -51.42 17.61
N THR A 866 25.56 -51.46 18.28
CA THR A 866 26.41 -50.30 18.56
C THR A 866 27.49 -50.07 17.50
N GLY A 867 27.66 -51.03 16.58
CA GLY A 867 28.59 -51.02 15.46
C GLY A 867 30.07 -51.03 15.88
N ALA A 868 30.40 -51.67 16.99
CA ALA A 868 31.78 -51.88 17.40
C ALA A 868 32.39 -53.00 16.53
N SER A 869 33.41 -52.68 15.74
CA SER A 869 34.07 -53.67 14.89
C SER A 869 34.79 -54.71 15.74
N THR A 870 34.43 -55.99 15.55
CA THR A 870 35.26 -57.12 15.96
C THR A 870 36.48 -57.20 15.04
N SER A 871 37.53 -56.42 15.31
CA SER A 871 38.88 -56.79 14.87
C SER A 871 39.46 -57.73 15.94
N GLY A 872 39.47 -59.02 15.60
CA GLY A 872 40.25 -60.01 16.33
C GLY A 872 41.74 -59.67 16.22
N GLY A 873 42.46 -59.81 17.33
CA GLY A 873 43.93 -59.67 17.39
C GLY A 873 44.39 -58.85 18.58
N GLU A 874 44.00 -57.58 18.65
CA GLU A 874 44.68 -56.61 19.53
C GLU A 874 44.19 -56.64 21.00
N ALA A 875 43.00 -57.16 21.28
CA ALA A 875 42.50 -57.31 22.64
C ALA A 875 43.19 -58.46 23.43
N LYS A 876 43.84 -59.42 22.74
CA LYS A 876 44.63 -60.48 23.39
C LYS A 876 46.08 -60.08 23.61
N GLU A 877 46.65 -59.21 22.77
CA GLU A 877 48.02 -58.69 22.96
C GLU A 877 48.10 -57.55 23.99
N ALA A 878 47.05 -56.71 24.09
CA ALA A 878 46.97 -55.66 25.10
C ALA A 878 46.86 -56.21 26.55
N ALA A 879 46.27 -57.40 26.72
CA ALA A 879 46.23 -58.10 28.01
C ALA A 879 47.58 -58.73 28.40
N SER A 880 48.46 -58.99 27.43
CA SER A 880 49.81 -59.54 27.66
C SER A 880 50.87 -58.47 27.91
N ARG A 881 50.66 -57.23 27.43
CA ARG A 881 51.63 -56.12 27.58
C ARG A 881 51.46 -55.28 28.85
N ALA A 882 50.40 -55.50 29.62
CA ALA A 882 50.19 -54.86 30.93
C ALA A 882 50.92 -55.57 32.09
N ALA A 883 51.60 -56.70 31.84
CA ALA A 883 52.20 -57.53 32.88
C ALA A 883 53.71 -57.36 33.08
N ASN A 884 54.45 -56.64 32.23
CA ASN A 884 55.90 -56.44 32.43
C ASN A 884 56.33 -55.04 32.01
N GLY A 885 56.93 -54.32 32.97
CA GLY A 885 57.41 -52.95 32.79
C GLY A 885 58.81 -52.84 32.19
N THR A 886 59.27 -51.57 32.21
CA THR A 886 60.64 -51.03 32.04
C THR A 886 61.05 -50.44 30.67
N SER A 887 61.24 -49.11 30.72
CA SER A 887 62.22 -48.18 30.11
C SER A 887 62.72 -48.26 28.65
N ALA A 888 62.57 -47.09 27.99
CA ALA A 888 63.56 -46.30 27.23
C ALA A 888 64.27 -46.87 25.98
N SER A 889 64.10 -46.19 24.83
CA SER A 889 65.16 -45.48 24.06
C SER A 889 64.72 -45.16 22.62
N SER A 890 65.09 -43.97 22.13
CA SER A 890 65.16 -43.61 20.70
C SER A 890 66.43 -44.24 20.07
N PRO A 891 66.64 -44.34 18.73
CA PRO A 891 66.76 -43.16 17.84
C PRO A 891 66.47 -43.33 16.31
N HIS A 892 66.49 -42.17 15.63
CA HIS A 892 66.97 -41.88 14.26
C HIS A 892 66.27 -42.37 12.96
N THR A 893 65.76 -41.37 12.23
CA THR A 893 65.94 -41.03 10.78
C THR A 893 66.06 -42.13 9.72
N ASP A 894 65.18 -42.10 8.71
CA ASP A 894 65.65 -41.88 7.32
C ASP A 894 64.54 -41.38 6.38
N ALA A 895 64.96 -40.62 5.37
CA ALA A 895 64.17 -40.08 4.28
C ALA A 895 64.12 -41.05 3.09
N GLY A 896 63.06 -41.00 2.27
CA GLY A 896 63.13 -41.60 0.93
C GLY A 896 61.80 -42.01 0.29
N ASN A 897 61.51 -41.35 -0.82
CA ASN A 897 60.72 -41.79 -1.98
C ASN A 897 59.21 -42.07 -1.84
N VAL A 898 58.49 -41.08 -2.35
CA VAL A 898 57.28 -41.17 -3.16
C VAL A 898 57.49 -42.14 -4.32
N ASP A 899 56.63 -43.16 -4.46
CA ASP A 899 56.23 -43.63 -5.78
C ASP A 899 54.83 -44.29 -5.80
N SER A 900 54.06 -43.83 -6.80
CA SER A 900 52.93 -44.44 -7.52
C SER A 900 51.95 -45.43 -6.85
N ALA A 901 50.71 -44.96 -6.66
CA ALA A 901 49.52 -45.82 -6.63
C ALA A 901 48.51 -45.40 -7.71
N ARG A 902 48.39 -46.29 -8.70
CA ARG A 902 47.37 -46.45 -9.76
C ARG A 902 46.12 -45.57 -9.68
N THR A 903 45.98 -44.70 -10.68
CA THR A 903 44.69 -44.18 -11.17
C THR A 903 44.08 -45.22 -12.12
N GLU A 904 42.91 -45.78 -11.78
CA GLU A 904 42.10 -46.53 -12.75
C GLU A 904 41.55 -45.57 -13.81
N GLN A 905 42.00 -45.72 -15.05
CA GLN A 905 41.43 -45.06 -16.23
C GLN A 905 40.08 -45.69 -16.57
N LEU A 906 39.02 -44.87 -16.59
CA LEU A 906 37.77 -45.20 -17.27
C LEU A 906 38.00 -45.22 -18.80
N PRO A 907 37.30 -46.09 -19.57
CA PRO A 907 37.43 -46.13 -21.02
C PRO A 907 36.84 -44.86 -21.67
N PRO A 908 37.36 -44.43 -22.84
CA PRO A 908 36.84 -43.25 -23.53
C PRO A 908 35.44 -43.51 -24.09
N ILE A 909 34.60 -42.49 -23.99
CA ILE A 909 33.26 -42.43 -24.60
C ILE A 909 33.44 -42.27 -26.11
N ARG A 910 32.88 -43.18 -26.92
CA ARG A 910 32.80 -43.05 -28.38
C ARG A 910 31.91 -41.85 -28.76
N GLU A 911 32.48 -40.86 -29.43
CA GLU A 911 31.82 -39.61 -29.90
C GLU A 911 30.96 -39.79 -31.16
N ASP A 912 30.90 -41.01 -31.70
CA ASP A 912 30.41 -41.35 -33.03
C ASP A 912 28.92 -41.01 -33.25
N GLY A 913 28.14 -40.89 -32.16
CA GLY A 913 26.70 -40.59 -32.21
C GLY A 913 26.34 -39.10 -32.25
N PHE A 914 27.27 -38.21 -31.87
CA PHE A 914 26.97 -36.78 -31.72
C PHE A 914 27.30 -35.94 -32.97
N GLU A 915 28.25 -36.36 -33.82
CA GLU A 915 28.59 -35.65 -35.06
C GLU A 915 27.49 -35.74 -36.12
N ALA A 916 26.77 -36.87 -36.20
CA ALA A 916 25.68 -37.07 -37.15
C ALA A 916 24.45 -36.16 -36.90
N LEU A 917 24.30 -35.65 -35.67
CA LEU A 917 23.25 -34.72 -35.27
C LEU A 917 23.69 -33.25 -35.33
N ARG A 918 25.00 -32.97 -35.21
CA ARG A 918 25.56 -31.61 -35.31
C ARG A 918 25.50 -31.06 -36.75
N SER A 919 25.69 -31.93 -37.74
CA SER A 919 25.69 -31.56 -39.17
C SER A 919 24.32 -31.26 -39.78
N ARG A 920 23.21 -31.67 -39.14
CA ARG A 920 21.84 -31.36 -39.59
C ARG A 920 21.27 -30.04 -39.05
N ILE A 921 21.95 -29.39 -38.11
CA ILE A 921 21.43 -28.20 -37.40
C ILE A 921 22.13 -26.89 -37.84
N GLN A 922 23.27 -26.96 -38.51
CA GLN A 922 23.94 -25.77 -39.05
C GLN A 922 23.59 -25.57 -40.54
N GLY A 923 22.80 -24.53 -40.84
CA GLY A 923 22.60 -24.03 -42.20
C GLY A 923 23.89 -23.42 -42.80
N PRO A 924 23.92 -23.09 -44.10
CA PRO A 924 25.16 -22.73 -44.79
C PRO A 924 25.71 -21.37 -44.30
N PRO A 925 27.05 -21.20 -44.29
CA PRO A 925 27.68 -19.96 -43.83
C PRO A 925 27.57 -18.83 -44.88
N PRO A 926 27.59 -17.55 -44.44
CA PRO A 926 27.65 -16.40 -45.35
C PRO A 926 29.07 -16.22 -45.94
N PRO A 927 29.23 -15.52 -47.08
CA PRO A 927 30.52 -15.37 -47.75
C PRO A 927 31.42 -14.33 -47.08
N ASP A 928 32.72 -14.62 -47.11
CA ASP A 928 33.81 -13.77 -46.62
C ASP A 928 33.95 -12.45 -47.39
N SER A 929 34.23 -11.37 -46.67
CA SER A 929 34.95 -10.22 -47.22
C SER A 929 35.91 -9.63 -46.17
N ALA A 930 37.18 -9.65 -46.53
CA ALA A 930 38.35 -9.22 -45.79
C ALA A 930 38.39 -7.71 -45.45
N GLY A 931 39.23 -7.34 -44.46
CA GLY A 931 39.62 -5.94 -44.27
C GLY A 931 40.28 -5.60 -42.92
N THR A 932 41.56 -5.94 -42.79
CA THR A 932 42.68 -5.21 -42.15
C THR A 932 42.48 -4.03 -41.17
N TYR A 933 43.33 -4.07 -40.13
CA TYR A 933 44.15 -2.99 -39.51
C TYR A 933 43.67 -2.21 -38.26
N SER A 934 44.44 -2.46 -37.18
CA SER A 934 44.98 -1.66 -36.07
C SER A 934 44.22 -0.51 -35.34
N PRO A 935 44.59 -0.29 -34.05
CA PRO A 935 43.94 0.65 -33.15
C PRO A 935 44.59 2.03 -33.22
N ASP A 936 43.82 3.09 -33.01
CA ASP A 936 44.30 4.27 -32.28
C ASP A 936 43.15 5.16 -31.80
N THR A 937 43.44 5.77 -30.66
CA THR A 937 42.84 6.93 -29.99
C THR A 937 42.17 7.96 -30.89
N GLU A 938 41.06 8.55 -30.41
CA GLU A 938 40.93 10.02 -30.28
C GLU A 938 39.65 10.46 -29.56
N GLN A 939 39.87 11.25 -28.50
CA GLN A 939 39.38 12.62 -28.30
C GLN A 939 37.97 13.04 -28.74
N LEU A 940 37.29 13.68 -27.78
CA LEU A 940 36.28 14.72 -27.97
C LEU A 940 36.64 15.71 -29.09
N PRO A 941 35.61 16.31 -29.71
CA PRO A 941 35.59 17.76 -29.70
C PRO A 941 34.22 18.40 -29.45
N THR A 942 34.32 19.54 -28.78
CA THR A 942 33.41 20.68 -28.77
C THR A 942 33.17 21.27 -30.16
N SER A 943 31.98 21.83 -30.44
CA SER A 943 31.77 23.29 -30.55
C SER A 943 30.50 23.65 -31.33
N SER A 944 29.70 24.54 -30.74
CA SER A 944 29.08 25.75 -31.31
C SER A 944 28.53 25.78 -32.75
N GLY A 945 27.33 26.37 -32.89
CA GLY A 945 27.11 27.37 -33.94
C GLY A 945 25.71 27.49 -34.52
N GLN A 946 24.97 28.49 -34.03
CA GLN A 946 24.10 29.41 -34.81
C GLN A 946 22.73 28.95 -35.35
N ASP A 947 21.69 29.49 -34.68
CA ASP A 947 20.49 30.22 -35.17
C ASP A 947 20.52 30.74 -36.63
N PRO A 948 19.37 31.08 -37.30
CA PRO A 948 18.23 31.81 -36.70
C PRO A 948 16.78 31.54 -37.21
N ALA A 949 15.84 32.00 -36.37
CA ALA A 949 14.59 32.71 -36.67
C ALA A 949 13.43 32.02 -37.41
N LYS A 950 12.29 31.91 -36.70
CA LYS A 950 10.97 32.48 -37.08
C LYS A 950 10.02 32.47 -35.88
N GLY A 951 9.48 33.65 -35.54
CA GLY A 951 8.60 33.85 -34.39
C GLY A 951 7.11 33.69 -34.69
N HIS A 952 6.32 33.64 -33.61
CA HIS A 952 4.93 34.07 -33.40
C HIS A 952 4.69 33.94 -31.88
N SER A 953 4.72 35.04 -31.11
CA SER A 953 3.57 35.88 -30.69
C SER A 953 2.55 35.17 -29.78
N GLU A 954 2.49 35.68 -28.53
CA GLU A 954 1.31 35.85 -27.67
C GLU A 954 0.53 34.60 -27.20
N ASN A 955 0.49 34.36 -25.87
CA ASN A 955 -0.55 34.97 -25.03
C ASN A 955 -0.31 34.78 -23.53
N THR A 956 -0.45 35.89 -22.83
CA THR A 956 -0.62 36.06 -21.38
C THR A 956 -2.10 35.89 -21.02
N ASN A 957 -2.41 35.15 -19.94
CA ASN A 957 -3.40 35.50 -18.90
C ASN A 957 -3.51 34.34 -17.89
N GLN A 958 -3.29 34.57 -16.59
CA GLN A 958 -4.28 35.07 -15.61
C GLN A 958 -5.37 34.03 -15.30
N GLU A 959 -5.34 33.40 -14.12
CA GLU A 959 -6.22 33.74 -12.98
C GLU A 959 -6.24 32.66 -11.87
N GLN A 960 -6.06 33.16 -10.64
CA GLN A 960 -6.87 32.95 -9.43
C GLN A 960 -7.18 31.53 -8.91
N GLY A 961 -6.70 31.27 -7.69
CA GLY A 961 -7.51 31.47 -6.47
C GLY A 961 -8.74 30.58 -6.29
N GLY A 962 -8.71 29.75 -5.24
CA GLY A 962 -9.89 29.02 -4.77
C GLY A 962 -9.62 28.25 -3.48
N GLU A 963 -9.60 28.95 -2.36
CA GLU A 963 -9.97 28.41 -1.04
C GLU A 963 -11.43 27.92 -1.07
N GLN A 964 -11.70 26.76 -0.46
CA GLN A 964 -12.73 26.52 0.58
C GLN A 964 -13.08 25.02 0.68
N ALA A 965 -12.67 24.39 1.80
CA ALA A 965 -13.44 23.49 2.69
C ALA A 965 -12.49 22.64 3.55
#